data_AF-A0A937N5K8-F1
#
_entry.id   AF-A0A937N5K8-F1
#
_cell.length_a   1.000
_cell.length_b   1.000
_cell.length_c   1.000
_cell.angle_alpha   90.00
_cell.angle_beta   90.00
_cell.angle_gamma   90.00
#
_symmetry.space_group_name_H-M   'P 1'
#
loop_
_entity.id
_entity.type
_entity.pdbx_description
1 polymer ?
#
loop_
_entity_poly.entity_id
_entity_poly.type
_entity_poly.pdbx_seq_one_letter_code
_entity_poly.pdbx_strand_id
1 'polypeptide(L)'
;MLVHAPHGQSYFGVDVGFLSDLHASGIEVDYTDRHRDFTWERIKRYNVLIITECPGPEGEHEFSHCPIEPPWRAQFVDMIERFLDLGGGVFCMADDYNISFQYSRPLTENWNVELPVQHIVDDGNTAFMTRFTYFRLCFTDQIAPSPVSDGVRQIWFPYGKHYNAGMTVPLVLGPEWQAVVKAMPAARTERINVGAGSFPPPTNVKRDFPLMTAPPIFAIRPYKRGRLALSAVYPTFTFGQGTKWRYNREVLSRGLQDRPSHFAKLIENTVKWLAGPSLSSGALGGYTTDTNRLRPTNARPEVKKRFEEQFWGEKELSSHRPSPGRLHRGLVGIKTKFSVGDGTVPEYAQAARELDLDFIVLMDDFDKLTEATCREMRQACQAASDSGLLVLPGYAIDNNIGNHLFIYGPDLPWPEPVHLAGPDGKLLNQQYQNPDGKYERKCPVLNWILTNCLRRKTQTGFYNFTESGSGMRMEHLRTYGMAALWFYRDGRLVEDKTEDYLLTAQGCVPPSPAVVNIIRSPEELRREVTAGRGLLYARGKSLDTLYMDALRYPGTYDAPNVFPSTGPMILAWPECFRVHTFAAEDFVTGRNLMPSPIHVTSDVGLKEIRIYDGTDLYRRFVTSGAKEFRQTLVLNGTVQRNLVLIAEDVNGGKAISYARRTRKIGDMPEYCSDRVNIGSMYLAHGPNTLPMVKTPAIHGGFAFDGTPEGILPLATMQYTQSLLTTKQGEQEGREAFNQVPLLETSDEGAMIVRSMRDELIHEKVDFRSMSPWVGYGPIVPSKLFEHTQQLIHWHHETKQVHPTDHAGFNFGYGAIPTAFTTWIRLKRDVDVKELRLFFNGGYPHALHPWAVVSRAGKVEFIELDSVTGVLRHALEPGDWFGFFSRSDTNSNIFTVRDTPMRLELRGPKASAWVELFAELDGQHMAAGAEMTYGMATMTFPVDAEINSGEQLVSRVQYLQRPAGLDVSVARRLASPGVLDYATDDHKIEIQLPKPDSQTLLTLPFRCAGMNRRWSAGLWLRKGYVLGHYGDGQDRYRPLGIDLDGRIYVPIAPDLAEIHHVAAGHPVVADEAGQELFIQVTQVSGGTGGQPHTWHVSVNNPLDRPVTATIKQNIDLPGLNLEPQTLTFQPGEYRILVGRPSRVARAE
;
A
#
# COMPACT_ATOMS: atom_id res chain seq x y z
N MET A 1 -18.04 -21.41 25.13
CA MET A 1 -18.57 -20.58 24.03
C MET A 1 -17.60 -20.63 22.87
N LEU A 2 -18.09 -20.77 21.63
CA LEU A 2 -17.28 -20.67 20.41
C LEU A 2 -17.75 -19.46 19.60
N VAL A 3 -16.83 -18.56 19.25
CA VAL A 3 -17.10 -17.48 18.28
C VAL A 3 -16.76 -17.97 16.87
N HIS A 4 -17.75 -17.98 15.99
CA HIS A 4 -17.52 -18.26 14.57
C HIS A 4 -16.99 -17.00 13.89
N ALA A 5 -15.66 -16.89 13.81
CA ALA A 5 -14.94 -15.80 13.18
C ALA A 5 -13.98 -16.38 12.13
N PRO A 6 -14.41 -16.65 10.88
CA PRO A 6 -13.59 -17.32 9.87
C PRO A 6 -12.32 -16.54 9.48
N HIS A 7 -12.19 -15.30 9.93
CA HIS A 7 -11.00 -14.47 9.81
C HIS A 7 -9.96 -14.68 10.95
N GLY A 8 -10.22 -15.53 11.93
CA GLY A 8 -9.29 -15.78 13.04
C GLY A 8 -8.91 -14.49 13.78
N GLN A 9 -7.62 -14.25 14.04
CA GLN A 9 -7.11 -13.01 14.64
C GLN A 9 -6.65 -11.95 13.60
N SER A 10 -6.98 -12.14 12.32
CA SER A 10 -6.58 -11.20 11.27
C SER A 10 -7.29 -9.86 11.38
N TYR A 11 -6.98 -8.92 10.49
CA TYR A 11 -7.68 -7.64 10.40
C TYR A 11 -9.19 -7.91 10.16
N PHE A 12 -10.07 -7.38 11.03
CA PHE A 12 -11.52 -7.71 11.16
C PHE A 12 -11.89 -9.01 11.88
N GLY A 13 -10.89 -9.80 12.28
CA GLY A 13 -11.08 -11.01 13.07
C GLY A 13 -11.47 -10.75 14.53
N VAL A 14 -11.36 -11.78 15.35
CA VAL A 14 -11.81 -11.80 16.76
C VAL A 14 -10.91 -10.97 17.70
N ASP A 15 -11.55 -10.31 18.66
CA ASP A 15 -10.91 -9.57 19.74
C ASP A 15 -10.54 -10.49 20.90
N VAL A 16 -9.32 -11.00 20.87
CA VAL A 16 -8.79 -11.83 21.97
C VAL A 16 -8.71 -11.11 23.31
N GLY A 17 -8.69 -9.77 23.32
CA GLY A 17 -8.77 -8.98 24.55
C GLY A 17 -10.15 -9.12 25.20
N PHE A 18 -11.21 -9.00 24.42
CA PHE A 18 -12.57 -9.20 24.92
C PHE A 18 -12.83 -10.66 25.32
N LEU A 19 -12.33 -11.63 24.54
CA LEU A 19 -12.42 -13.04 24.91
C LEU A 19 -11.71 -13.33 26.24
N SER A 20 -10.58 -12.67 26.50
CA SER A 20 -9.86 -12.78 27.77
C SER A 20 -10.67 -12.21 28.94
N ASP A 21 -11.37 -11.09 28.75
CA ASP A 21 -12.29 -10.55 29.77
C ASP A 21 -13.44 -11.52 30.08
N LEU A 22 -14.03 -12.14 29.05
CA LEU A 22 -15.08 -13.15 29.21
C LEU A 22 -14.53 -14.39 29.92
N HIS A 23 -13.32 -14.83 29.59
CA HIS A 23 -12.65 -15.92 30.30
C HIS A 23 -12.43 -15.64 31.77
N ALA A 24 -11.92 -14.44 32.08
CA ALA A 24 -11.75 -13.98 33.45
C ALA A 24 -13.09 -13.90 34.23
N SER A 25 -14.21 -13.74 33.54
CA SER A 25 -15.57 -13.78 34.13
C SER A 25 -16.14 -15.20 34.37
N GLY A 26 -15.34 -16.24 34.08
CA GLY A 26 -15.70 -17.66 34.26
C GLY A 26 -16.33 -18.32 33.04
N ILE A 27 -16.13 -17.78 31.84
CA ILE A 27 -16.67 -18.35 30.59
C ILE A 27 -15.54 -19.02 29.81
N GLU A 28 -15.66 -20.30 29.49
CA GLU A 28 -14.71 -20.93 28.57
C GLU A 28 -14.94 -20.43 27.14
N VAL A 29 -13.90 -19.97 26.46
CA VAL A 29 -13.98 -19.26 25.17
C VAL A 29 -13.05 -19.88 24.13
N ASP A 30 -13.52 -19.91 22.89
CA ASP A 30 -12.70 -20.21 21.71
C ASP A 30 -13.24 -19.45 20.49
N TYR A 31 -12.52 -19.54 19.39
CA TYR A 31 -12.92 -19.02 18.10
C TYR A 31 -12.44 -19.92 16.95
N THR A 32 -13.12 -19.89 15.80
CA THR A 32 -12.67 -20.56 14.57
C THR A 32 -11.57 -19.77 13.88
N ASP A 33 -10.63 -20.40 13.18
CA ASP A 33 -9.65 -19.68 12.35
C ASP A 33 -10.07 -19.62 10.87
N ARG A 34 -11.05 -20.45 10.46
CA ARG A 34 -11.61 -20.57 9.09
C ARG A 34 -13.04 -21.11 9.13
N HIS A 35 -13.77 -21.01 8.01
CA HIS A 35 -15.10 -21.65 7.87
C HIS A 35 -15.06 -23.17 8.11
N ARG A 36 -14.08 -23.88 7.53
CA ARG A 36 -13.91 -25.35 7.68
C ARG A 36 -13.70 -25.88 9.07
N ASP A 37 -13.39 -25.00 10.01
CA ASP A 37 -13.25 -25.35 11.40
C ASP A 37 -14.61 -25.59 12.07
N PHE A 38 -15.69 -25.04 11.51
CA PHE A 38 -17.05 -25.16 12.01
C PHE A 38 -17.63 -26.54 11.65
N THR A 39 -17.22 -27.56 12.38
CA THR A 39 -17.66 -28.95 12.18
C THR A 39 -18.48 -29.43 13.37
N TRP A 40 -19.36 -30.42 13.16
CA TRP A 40 -20.14 -31.02 14.25
C TRP A 40 -19.26 -31.47 15.43
N GLU A 41 -18.15 -32.16 15.13
CA GLU A 41 -17.23 -32.69 16.13
C GLU A 41 -16.56 -31.61 16.99
N ARG A 42 -16.39 -30.40 16.42
CA ARG A 42 -15.90 -29.24 17.16
C ARG A 42 -17.05 -28.57 17.92
N ILE A 43 -18.13 -28.16 17.25
CA ILE A 43 -19.16 -27.32 17.86
C ILE A 43 -19.89 -28.01 19.01
N LYS A 44 -20.02 -29.35 19.00
CA LYS A 44 -20.67 -30.09 20.11
C LYS A 44 -19.97 -29.95 21.47
N ARG A 45 -18.70 -29.54 21.48
CA ARG A 45 -17.90 -29.32 22.71
C ARG A 45 -18.24 -28.02 23.43
N TYR A 46 -19.10 -27.18 22.86
CA TYR A 46 -19.43 -25.86 23.40
C TYR A 46 -20.90 -25.81 23.80
N ASN A 47 -21.21 -24.99 24.81
CA ASN A 47 -22.58 -24.73 25.25
C ASN A 47 -23.27 -23.62 24.45
N VAL A 48 -22.46 -22.72 23.88
CA VAL A 48 -22.93 -21.52 23.18
C VAL A 48 -22.11 -21.29 21.92
N LEU A 49 -22.78 -20.97 20.81
CA LEU A 49 -22.19 -20.50 19.55
C LEU A 49 -22.50 -19.02 19.35
N ILE A 50 -21.49 -18.22 19.04
CA ILE A 50 -21.63 -16.82 18.62
C ILE A 50 -21.40 -16.77 17.12
N ILE A 51 -22.40 -16.35 16.36
CA ILE A 51 -22.36 -16.29 14.90
C ILE A 51 -22.22 -14.83 14.50
N THR A 52 -21.03 -14.44 14.04
CA THR A 52 -20.78 -13.08 13.52
C THR A 52 -20.73 -13.03 12.00
N GLU A 53 -20.66 -14.19 11.32
CA GLU A 53 -20.56 -14.30 9.85
C GLU A 53 -21.28 -15.60 9.41
N CYS A 54 -21.73 -15.69 8.16
CA CYS A 54 -22.49 -16.83 7.64
C CYS A 54 -22.02 -17.22 6.24
N PRO A 55 -21.62 -18.48 6.01
CA PRO A 55 -21.04 -18.87 4.72
C PRO A 55 -22.03 -18.70 3.55
N GLY A 56 -21.46 -18.47 2.36
CA GLY A 56 -22.19 -18.47 1.09
C GLY A 56 -22.73 -19.86 0.69
N PRO A 57 -23.52 -19.91 -0.41
CA PRO A 57 -23.84 -21.17 -1.09
C PRO A 57 -22.57 -21.88 -1.58
N GLU A 58 -22.71 -23.18 -1.85
CA GLU A 58 -21.62 -23.95 -2.45
C GLU A 58 -21.16 -23.33 -3.77
N GLY A 59 -19.86 -23.07 -3.89
CA GLY A 59 -19.25 -22.49 -5.09
C GLY A 59 -19.38 -20.97 -5.24
N GLU A 60 -20.02 -20.28 -4.29
CA GLU A 60 -20.13 -18.81 -4.30
C GLU A 60 -19.14 -18.16 -3.32
N HIS A 61 -18.64 -16.97 -3.68
CA HIS A 61 -17.76 -16.17 -2.82
C HIS A 61 -18.58 -15.25 -1.92
N GLU A 62 -18.23 -15.21 -0.64
CA GLU A 62 -18.72 -14.20 0.32
C GLU A 62 -17.95 -12.87 0.15
N PHE A 63 -16.61 -12.96 0.09
CA PHE A 63 -15.71 -11.87 -0.24
C PHE A 63 -14.57 -12.39 -1.12
N SER A 64 -13.99 -11.53 -1.96
CA SER A 64 -12.89 -11.91 -2.87
C SER A 64 -11.60 -12.38 -2.17
N HIS A 65 -11.55 -12.29 -0.83
CA HIS A 65 -10.39 -12.61 0.01
C HIS A 65 -10.58 -13.85 0.90
N CYS A 66 -11.80 -14.40 1.01
CA CYS A 66 -12.05 -15.62 1.78
C CYS A 66 -11.90 -16.87 0.89
N PRO A 67 -11.21 -17.92 1.37
CA PRO A 67 -11.17 -19.22 0.68
C PRO A 67 -12.59 -19.82 0.55
N ILE A 68 -12.90 -20.41 -0.61
CA ILE A 68 -14.11 -21.23 -0.80
C ILE A 68 -13.90 -22.54 -0.04
N GLU A 69 -14.39 -22.61 1.19
CA GLU A 69 -14.26 -23.79 2.05
C GLU A 69 -15.60 -24.13 2.71
N PRO A 70 -15.95 -25.44 2.84
CA PRO A 70 -17.14 -25.87 3.60
C PRO A 70 -16.99 -25.49 5.08
N PRO A 71 -18.06 -25.54 5.91
CA PRO A 71 -19.41 -25.95 5.55
C PRO A 71 -20.12 -24.89 4.70
N TRP A 72 -20.89 -25.35 3.72
CA TRP A 72 -21.76 -24.47 2.94
C TRP A 72 -22.99 -24.08 3.74
N ARG A 73 -23.63 -22.98 3.35
CA ARG A 73 -24.84 -22.44 4.01
C ARG A 73 -25.83 -23.47 4.52
N ALA A 74 -26.27 -24.43 3.69
CA ALA A 74 -27.24 -25.44 4.10
C ALA A 74 -26.69 -26.33 5.24
N GLN A 75 -25.47 -26.82 5.10
CA GLN A 75 -24.79 -27.62 6.13
C GLN A 75 -24.57 -26.82 7.42
N PHE A 76 -24.23 -25.55 7.29
CA PHE A 76 -24.03 -24.63 8.41
C PHE A 76 -25.33 -24.41 9.19
N VAL A 77 -26.44 -24.13 8.50
CA VAL A 77 -27.78 -24.01 9.08
C VAL A 77 -28.19 -25.32 9.77
N ASP A 78 -28.03 -26.46 9.11
CA ASP A 78 -28.37 -27.78 9.67
C ASP A 78 -27.60 -28.07 10.96
N MET A 79 -26.31 -27.72 11.01
CA MET A 79 -25.49 -27.88 12.21
C MET A 79 -25.95 -26.98 13.35
N ILE A 80 -26.34 -25.74 13.06
CA ILE A 80 -26.87 -24.81 14.06
C ILE A 80 -28.23 -25.30 14.60
N GLU A 81 -29.12 -25.74 13.72
CA GLU A 81 -30.42 -26.29 14.10
C GLU A 81 -30.27 -27.54 14.96
N ARG A 82 -29.35 -28.45 14.59
CA ARG A 82 -28.99 -29.62 15.40
C ARG A 82 -28.42 -29.24 16.76
N PHE A 83 -27.60 -28.19 16.82
CA PHE A 83 -27.04 -27.68 18.08
C PHE A 83 -28.14 -27.15 19.01
N LEU A 84 -29.10 -26.39 18.48
CA LEU A 84 -30.28 -25.91 19.21
C LEU A 84 -31.19 -27.05 19.69
N ASP A 85 -31.38 -28.10 18.87
CA ASP A 85 -32.15 -29.30 19.23
C ASP A 85 -31.58 -30.06 20.44
N LEU A 86 -30.27 -29.96 20.67
CA LEU A 86 -29.59 -30.60 21.80
C LEU A 86 -29.46 -29.68 23.02
N GLY A 87 -30.13 -28.52 23.01
CA GLY A 87 -30.13 -27.58 24.13
C GLY A 87 -29.02 -26.54 24.08
N GLY A 88 -28.31 -26.44 22.96
CA GLY A 88 -27.29 -25.43 22.75
C GLY A 88 -27.90 -24.03 22.68
N GLY A 89 -27.11 -23.01 23.07
CA GLY A 89 -27.48 -21.62 22.91
C GLY A 89 -26.82 -20.97 21.70
N VAL A 90 -27.54 -20.15 20.93
CA VAL A 90 -26.97 -19.42 19.79
C VAL A 90 -27.19 -17.92 19.96
N PHE A 91 -26.11 -17.15 19.86
CA PHE A 91 -26.17 -15.70 19.74
C PHE A 91 -25.76 -15.32 18.32
N CYS A 92 -26.71 -14.85 17.53
CA CYS A 92 -26.41 -14.31 16.20
C CYS A 92 -26.19 -12.79 16.31
N MET A 93 -25.01 -12.33 15.90
CA MET A 93 -24.72 -10.93 15.61
C MET A 93 -24.68 -10.76 14.09
N ALA A 94 -25.85 -10.53 13.49
CA ALA A 94 -26.01 -10.59 12.05
C ALA A 94 -25.18 -9.49 11.34
N ASP A 95 -24.22 -9.94 10.55
CA ASP A 95 -23.36 -9.12 9.69
C ASP A 95 -23.98 -9.02 8.29
N ASP A 96 -25.06 -8.23 8.17
CA ASP A 96 -25.73 -7.96 6.89
C ASP A 96 -25.63 -6.47 6.51
N TYR A 97 -24.48 -5.84 6.80
CA TYR A 97 -24.25 -4.42 6.52
C TYR A 97 -23.54 -4.13 5.19
N ASN A 98 -22.94 -5.13 4.54
CA ASN A 98 -22.18 -4.97 3.30
C ASN A 98 -22.69 -5.90 2.18
N ILE A 99 -23.93 -5.69 1.72
CA ILE A 99 -24.64 -6.76 1.00
C ILE A 99 -24.81 -6.49 -0.51
N SER A 100 -24.28 -7.41 -1.32
CA SER A 100 -24.91 -7.90 -2.56
C SER A 100 -25.88 -9.06 -2.28
N PHE A 101 -25.86 -9.60 -1.05
CA PHE A 101 -26.69 -10.71 -0.58
C PHE A 101 -26.84 -10.68 0.97
N GLN A 102 -28.01 -11.00 1.54
CA GLN A 102 -28.20 -11.16 3.00
C GLN A 102 -27.85 -12.60 3.44
N TYR A 103 -26.69 -12.79 4.06
CA TYR A 103 -26.14 -14.11 4.38
C TYR A 103 -26.79 -14.74 5.61
N SER A 104 -27.23 -13.93 6.59
CA SER A 104 -27.86 -14.45 7.80
C SER A 104 -29.34 -14.81 7.62
N ARG A 105 -29.98 -14.33 6.54
CA ARG A 105 -31.42 -14.49 6.27
C ARG A 105 -31.94 -15.93 6.41
N PRO A 106 -31.28 -16.97 5.87
CA PRO A 106 -31.75 -18.36 6.03
C PRO A 106 -31.83 -18.82 7.50
N LEU A 107 -30.96 -18.31 8.38
CA LEU A 107 -31.06 -18.57 9.81
C LEU A 107 -32.21 -17.76 10.43
N THR A 108 -32.26 -16.46 10.15
CA THR A 108 -33.25 -15.58 10.80
C THR A 108 -34.68 -15.90 10.39
N GLU A 109 -34.91 -16.38 9.15
CA GLU A 109 -36.21 -16.85 8.68
C GLU A 109 -36.70 -18.07 9.49
N ASN A 110 -35.84 -19.06 9.74
CA ASN A 110 -36.18 -20.20 10.62
C ASN A 110 -36.54 -19.76 12.04
N TRP A 111 -36.08 -18.58 12.44
CA TRP A 111 -36.29 -18.01 13.76
C TRP A 111 -37.39 -16.94 13.78
N ASN A 112 -38.14 -16.75 12.69
CA ASN A 112 -39.18 -15.71 12.56
C ASN A 112 -38.66 -14.30 12.91
N VAL A 113 -37.48 -13.93 12.39
CA VAL A 113 -36.93 -12.57 12.44
C VAL A 113 -36.55 -12.11 11.04
N GLU A 114 -36.79 -10.83 10.79
CA GLU A 114 -36.44 -10.17 9.54
C GLU A 114 -35.47 -9.01 9.80
N LEU A 115 -34.51 -8.84 8.91
CA LEU A 115 -33.49 -7.78 8.95
C LEU A 115 -33.75 -6.79 7.79
N PRO A 116 -34.44 -5.66 8.04
CA PRO A 116 -34.79 -4.69 7.02
C PRO A 116 -33.56 -3.90 6.54
N VAL A 117 -33.54 -3.51 5.26
CA VAL A 117 -32.58 -2.55 4.70
C VAL A 117 -32.95 -1.12 5.10
N GLN A 118 -32.76 -0.85 6.38
CA GLN A 118 -33.02 0.40 7.05
C GLN A 118 -31.87 0.72 8.00
N HIS A 119 -31.71 1.99 8.35
CA HIS A 119 -30.82 2.43 9.43
C HIS A 119 -31.60 3.20 10.47
N ILE A 120 -31.08 3.21 11.70
CA ILE A 120 -31.62 3.97 12.82
C ILE A 120 -31.12 5.42 12.74
N VAL A 121 -32.02 6.38 12.95
CA VAL A 121 -31.75 7.82 13.01
C VAL A 121 -32.20 8.37 14.35
N ASP A 122 -31.29 9.01 15.08
CA ASP A 122 -31.49 9.58 16.42
C ASP A 122 -30.41 10.62 16.75
N ASP A 123 -30.45 11.77 16.06
CA ASP A 123 -29.39 12.77 16.19
C ASP A 123 -29.27 13.37 17.60
N GLY A 124 -30.33 13.31 18.42
CA GLY A 124 -30.36 13.85 19.77
C GLY A 124 -29.61 13.01 20.82
N ASN A 125 -29.34 11.73 20.53
CA ASN A 125 -28.70 10.80 21.47
C ASN A 125 -27.35 10.29 20.97
N THR A 126 -26.70 11.03 20.08
CA THR A 126 -25.42 10.65 19.49
C THR A 126 -24.24 11.37 20.11
N ALA A 127 -23.10 10.69 20.14
CA ALA A 127 -21.81 11.28 20.50
C ALA A 127 -20.73 10.71 19.61
N PHE A 128 -19.73 11.53 19.28
CA PHE A 128 -18.54 11.05 18.57
C PHE A 128 -17.67 10.20 19.51
N MET A 129 -17.11 9.13 18.98
CA MET A 129 -16.13 8.30 19.69
C MET A 129 -14.87 9.10 20.02
N THR A 130 -14.23 8.82 21.16
CA THR A 130 -13.09 9.63 21.63
C THR A 130 -11.85 9.47 20.75
N ARG A 131 -11.63 8.26 20.20
CA ARG A 131 -10.47 7.93 19.36
C ARG A 131 -10.80 7.73 17.89
N PHE A 132 -12.06 7.99 17.53
CA PHE A 132 -12.59 7.78 16.19
C PHE A 132 -13.63 8.83 15.85
N THR A 133 -13.20 10.09 15.76
CA THR A 133 -14.05 11.29 15.80
C THR A 133 -14.96 11.50 14.58
N TYR A 134 -14.87 10.66 13.54
CA TYR A 134 -15.86 10.61 12.46
C TYR A 134 -17.05 9.68 12.75
N PHE A 135 -16.90 8.80 13.74
CA PHE A 135 -17.89 7.79 14.10
C PHE A 135 -18.69 8.23 15.29
N ARG A 136 -20.00 8.10 15.15
CA ARG A 136 -20.93 8.35 16.23
C ARG A 136 -21.38 7.02 16.82
N LEU A 137 -21.53 7.01 18.13
CA LEU A 137 -22.33 6.02 18.82
C LEU A 137 -23.66 6.67 19.17
N CYS A 138 -24.72 5.86 19.22
CA CYS A 138 -26.01 6.26 19.75
C CYS A 138 -26.20 5.64 21.13
N PHE A 139 -26.75 6.42 22.05
CA PHE A 139 -27.08 6.01 23.40
C PHE A 139 -28.50 5.44 23.47
N THR A 140 -28.73 4.47 24.35
CA THR A 140 -30.07 4.11 24.80
C THR A 140 -30.07 3.57 26.23
N ASP A 141 -31.09 3.92 27.00
CA ASP A 141 -31.41 3.38 28.33
C ASP A 141 -32.70 2.53 28.32
N GLN A 142 -33.25 2.25 27.13
CA GLN A 142 -34.48 1.48 26.95
C GLN A 142 -34.21 -0.03 27.10
N ILE A 143 -33.95 -0.45 28.34
CA ILE A 143 -33.64 -1.84 28.71
C ILE A 143 -34.86 -2.48 29.38
N ALA A 144 -35.44 -3.49 28.74
CA ALA A 144 -36.55 -4.27 29.29
C ALA A 144 -36.03 -5.34 30.28
N PRO A 145 -36.70 -5.53 31.44
CA PRO A 145 -36.35 -6.60 32.38
C PRO A 145 -36.38 -7.98 31.73
N SER A 146 -35.29 -8.72 31.86
CA SER A 146 -35.10 -10.06 31.31
C SER A 146 -33.98 -10.79 32.05
N PRO A 147 -33.82 -12.12 31.87
CA PRO A 147 -32.70 -12.85 32.43
C PRO A 147 -31.31 -12.36 31.99
N VAL A 148 -31.22 -11.61 30.88
CA VAL A 148 -29.94 -11.12 30.35
C VAL A 148 -29.68 -9.65 30.67
N SER A 149 -30.68 -8.91 31.12
CA SER A 149 -30.57 -7.47 31.43
C SER A 149 -30.16 -7.18 32.87
N ASP A 150 -29.84 -8.20 33.68
CA ASP A 150 -29.44 -7.98 35.07
C ASP A 150 -28.16 -7.10 35.16
N GLY A 151 -28.22 -6.01 35.91
CA GLY A 151 -27.16 -5.00 35.97
C GLY A 151 -26.97 -4.17 34.69
N VAL A 152 -27.76 -4.36 33.64
CA VAL A 152 -27.72 -3.57 32.39
C VAL A 152 -28.73 -2.43 32.49
N ARG A 153 -28.25 -1.19 32.43
CA ARG A 153 -29.10 0.01 32.53
C ARG A 153 -29.13 0.84 31.27
N GLN A 154 -28.06 0.76 30.48
CA GLN A 154 -27.86 1.58 29.30
C GLN A 154 -26.75 1.00 28.44
N ILE A 155 -26.78 1.27 27.15
CA ILE A 155 -25.71 0.90 26.21
C ILE A 155 -25.42 2.02 25.22
N TRP A 156 -24.21 1.97 24.67
CA TRP A 156 -23.84 2.69 23.46
C TRP A 156 -23.72 1.69 22.31
N PHE A 157 -24.25 2.03 21.14
CA PHE A 157 -24.18 1.18 19.94
C PHE A 157 -23.76 1.99 18.70
N PRO A 158 -23.12 1.35 17.70
CA PRO A 158 -22.68 2.01 16.47
C PRO A 158 -23.83 2.68 15.71
N TYR A 159 -23.63 3.94 15.30
CA TYR A 159 -24.64 4.76 14.64
C TYR A 159 -24.17 5.26 13.28
N GLY A 160 -25.02 5.10 12.26
CA GLY A 160 -24.78 5.63 10.92
C GLY A 160 -25.11 4.65 9.80
N LYS A 161 -25.10 5.18 8.57
CA LYS A 161 -25.20 4.39 7.35
C LYS A 161 -23.87 3.70 7.07
N HIS A 162 -23.93 2.47 6.59
CA HIS A 162 -22.76 1.72 6.15
C HIS A 162 -23.12 0.89 4.93
N TYR A 163 -22.57 1.25 3.77
CA TYR A 163 -22.90 0.65 2.47
C TYR A 163 -24.41 0.59 2.18
N ASN A 164 -24.93 -0.64 2.04
CA ASN A 164 -26.33 -0.94 1.75
C ASN A 164 -27.17 -1.14 3.02
N ALA A 165 -26.62 -0.97 4.24
CA ALA A 165 -27.35 -1.05 5.51
C ALA A 165 -26.93 0.03 6.55
N GLY A 166 -27.31 -0.16 7.81
CA GLY A 166 -26.80 0.62 8.95
C GLY A 166 -25.76 -0.16 9.74
N MET A 167 -24.90 0.55 10.50
CA MET A 167 -23.95 -0.11 11.43
C MET A 167 -24.67 -0.83 12.57
N THR A 168 -25.92 -0.45 12.84
CA THR A 168 -26.87 -1.22 13.63
C THR A 168 -28.15 -1.34 12.83
N VAL A 169 -28.50 -2.56 12.43
CA VAL A 169 -29.74 -2.84 11.69
C VAL A 169 -30.87 -3.06 12.71
N PRO A 170 -32.04 -2.45 12.52
CA PRO A 170 -33.15 -2.63 13.45
C PRO A 170 -33.79 -4.02 13.26
N LEU A 171 -34.37 -4.61 14.30
CA LEU A 171 -34.93 -5.97 14.24
C LEU A 171 -36.46 -5.96 14.06
N VAL A 172 -36.97 -6.69 13.07
CA VAL A 172 -38.41 -6.98 12.92
C VAL A 172 -38.70 -8.35 13.51
N LEU A 173 -39.26 -8.35 14.72
CA LEU A 173 -39.39 -9.53 15.56
C LEU A 173 -40.76 -10.20 15.43
N GLY A 174 -40.79 -11.54 15.32
CA GLY A 174 -42.00 -12.32 15.51
C GLY A 174 -42.50 -12.32 16.97
N PRO A 175 -43.75 -12.76 17.22
CA PRO A 175 -44.39 -12.63 18.55
C PRO A 175 -43.71 -13.43 19.68
N GLU A 176 -42.92 -14.45 19.34
CA GLU A 176 -42.17 -15.29 20.28
C GLU A 176 -40.91 -14.61 20.85
N TRP A 177 -40.53 -13.45 20.33
CA TRP A 177 -39.32 -12.75 20.72
C TRP A 177 -39.58 -11.69 21.79
N GLN A 178 -38.71 -11.64 22.78
CA GLN A 178 -38.63 -10.53 23.72
C GLN A 178 -37.57 -9.54 23.25
N ALA A 179 -37.98 -8.31 22.90
CA ALA A 179 -37.05 -7.20 22.73
C ALA A 179 -36.48 -6.80 24.11
N VAL A 180 -35.17 -6.94 24.29
CA VAL A 180 -34.47 -6.58 25.54
C VAL A 180 -33.96 -5.16 25.47
N VAL A 181 -33.43 -4.75 24.32
CA VAL A 181 -32.95 -3.39 24.10
C VAL A 181 -33.65 -2.79 22.90
N LYS A 182 -34.14 -1.55 23.07
CA LYS A 182 -34.67 -0.71 21.99
C LYS A 182 -33.84 0.56 21.86
N ALA A 183 -33.89 1.21 20.71
CA ALA A 183 -33.41 2.59 20.59
C ALA A 183 -34.32 3.55 21.40
N MET A 184 -33.88 4.79 21.60
CA MET A 184 -34.64 5.78 22.36
C MET A 184 -36.03 6.05 21.74
N PRO A 185 -37.01 6.56 22.52
CA PRO A 185 -38.35 6.86 22.00
C PRO A 185 -38.39 7.79 20.78
N ALA A 186 -37.43 8.70 20.66
CA ALA A 186 -37.30 9.64 19.54
C ALA A 186 -36.62 9.02 18.30
N ALA A 187 -35.97 7.86 18.45
CA ALA A 187 -35.32 7.18 17.34
C ALA A 187 -36.34 6.62 16.36
N ARG A 188 -36.01 6.71 15.07
CA ARG A 188 -36.82 6.13 13.98
C ARG A 188 -35.93 5.36 13.02
N THR A 189 -36.55 4.55 12.16
CA THR A 189 -35.84 3.96 11.03
C THR A 189 -36.08 4.74 9.74
N GLU A 190 -35.08 4.75 8.87
CA GLU A 190 -35.16 5.31 7.53
C GLU A 190 -34.67 4.29 6.49
N ARG A 191 -35.33 4.27 5.32
CA ARG A 191 -34.96 3.39 4.20
C ARG A 191 -33.61 3.80 3.62
N ILE A 192 -32.82 2.82 3.22
CA ILE A 192 -31.56 3.06 2.51
C ILE A 192 -31.80 2.96 1.01
N ASN A 193 -31.31 3.93 0.24
CA ASN A 193 -31.34 3.90 -1.20
C ASN A 193 -30.22 3.00 -1.74
N VAL A 194 -30.50 1.70 -1.86
CA VAL A 194 -29.56 0.71 -2.40
C VAL A 194 -29.13 0.97 -3.85
N GLY A 195 -29.88 1.77 -4.62
CA GLY A 195 -29.51 2.15 -5.99
C GLY A 195 -28.51 3.31 -6.09
N ALA A 196 -28.26 4.00 -4.97
CA ALA A 196 -27.27 5.09 -4.88
C ALA A 196 -25.93 4.64 -4.27
N GLY A 197 -25.81 3.35 -3.91
CA GLY A 197 -24.58 2.78 -3.35
C GLY A 197 -23.52 2.46 -4.40
N SER A 198 -22.28 2.26 -3.96
CA SER A 198 -21.14 1.87 -4.82
C SER A 198 -21.15 0.39 -5.24
N PHE A 199 -22.10 -0.40 -4.72
CA PHE A 199 -22.23 -1.85 -4.97
C PHE A 199 -23.59 -2.18 -5.61
N PRO A 200 -23.68 -3.27 -6.40
CA PRO A 200 -24.96 -3.74 -6.93
C PRO A 200 -25.99 -3.94 -5.82
N PRO A 201 -27.27 -3.60 -6.06
CA PRO A 201 -28.30 -3.80 -5.07
C PRO A 201 -28.46 -5.30 -4.79
N PRO A 202 -28.72 -5.69 -3.54
CA PRO A 202 -28.71 -7.10 -3.18
C PRO A 202 -29.89 -7.85 -3.78
N THR A 203 -29.64 -9.10 -4.21
CA THR A 203 -30.55 -9.91 -5.03
C THR A 203 -31.65 -10.61 -4.23
N ASN A 204 -31.40 -10.91 -2.95
CA ASN A 204 -32.29 -11.69 -2.10
C ASN A 204 -32.91 -10.88 -0.95
N VAL A 205 -33.20 -9.59 -1.14
CA VAL A 205 -33.60 -8.71 -0.03
C VAL A 205 -35.05 -8.27 -0.12
N LYS A 206 -35.76 -8.43 0.99
CA LYS A 206 -37.09 -7.87 1.19
C LYS A 206 -36.94 -6.37 1.47
N ARG A 207 -37.54 -5.52 0.63
CA ARG A 207 -37.33 -4.05 0.68
C ARG A 207 -38.48 -3.32 1.36
N ASP A 208 -39.65 -3.92 1.38
CA ASP A 208 -40.86 -3.31 1.95
C ASP A 208 -41.06 -3.74 3.39
N PHE A 209 -40.43 -2.98 4.28
CA PHE A 209 -40.67 -3.03 5.73
C PHE A 209 -41.30 -1.71 6.21
N PRO A 210 -42.18 -1.77 7.22
CA PRO A 210 -42.67 -0.55 7.86
C PRO A 210 -41.51 0.21 8.51
N LEU A 211 -41.64 1.54 8.59
CA LEU A 211 -40.74 2.33 9.42
C LEU A 211 -41.12 2.11 10.89
N MET A 212 -40.11 2.04 11.75
CA MET A 212 -40.28 1.76 13.18
C MET A 212 -39.90 2.99 13.99
N THR A 213 -40.60 3.21 15.09
CA THR A 213 -40.23 4.13 16.17
C THR A 213 -39.66 3.32 17.33
N ALA A 214 -38.58 3.79 17.96
CA ALA A 214 -37.86 3.07 19.01
C ALA A 214 -37.58 1.58 18.63
N PRO A 215 -36.94 1.33 17.46
CA PRO A 215 -36.76 -0.02 16.95
C PRO A 215 -36.00 -0.93 17.94
N PRO A 216 -36.34 -2.23 18.02
CA PRO A 216 -35.53 -3.20 18.76
C PRO A 216 -34.14 -3.36 18.13
N ILE A 217 -33.11 -3.48 18.98
CA ILE A 217 -31.70 -3.69 18.57
C ILE A 217 -31.08 -4.97 19.16
N PHE A 218 -31.72 -5.51 20.20
CA PHE A 218 -31.32 -6.77 20.85
C PHE A 218 -32.56 -7.52 21.35
N ALA A 219 -32.63 -8.82 21.08
CA ALA A 219 -33.75 -9.66 21.46
C ALA A 219 -33.31 -11.07 21.88
N ILE A 220 -34.15 -11.72 22.70
CA ILE A 220 -33.95 -13.11 23.14
C ILE A 220 -35.23 -13.93 23.02
N ARG A 221 -35.11 -15.26 22.93
CA ARG A 221 -36.22 -16.21 23.08
C ARG A 221 -35.74 -17.62 23.43
N PRO A 222 -36.56 -18.44 24.10
CA PRO A 222 -36.44 -19.89 24.03
C PRO A 222 -36.64 -20.40 22.59
N TYR A 223 -35.94 -21.47 22.21
CA TYR A 223 -36.09 -22.08 20.89
C TYR A 223 -35.74 -23.56 20.93
N LYS A 224 -36.70 -24.42 20.58
CA LYS A 224 -36.59 -25.88 20.74
C LYS A 224 -36.15 -26.23 22.17
N ARG A 225 -35.11 -27.06 22.34
CA ARG A 225 -34.52 -27.34 23.67
C ARG A 225 -33.48 -26.31 24.10
N GLY A 226 -33.08 -25.42 23.19
CA GLY A 226 -32.06 -24.40 23.37
C GLY A 226 -32.62 -23.00 23.57
N ARG A 227 -31.79 -21.99 23.31
CA ARG A 227 -32.10 -20.57 23.45
C ARG A 227 -31.44 -19.77 22.34
N LEU A 228 -32.09 -18.67 21.95
CA LEU A 228 -31.59 -17.73 20.94
C LEU A 228 -31.44 -16.33 21.53
N ALA A 229 -30.37 -15.66 21.11
CA ALA A 229 -30.20 -14.22 21.21
C ALA A 229 -29.87 -13.67 19.82
N LEU A 230 -30.32 -12.44 19.54
CA LEU A 230 -30.08 -11.78 18.27
C LEU A 230 -29.79 -10.31 18.49
N SER A 231 -28.76 -9.83 17.81
CA SER A 231 -28.47 -8.42 17.60
C SER A 231 -27.99 -8.25 16.16
N ALA A 232 -28.23 -7.09 15.57
CA ALA A 232 -27.64 -6.74 14.28
C ALA A 232 -26.77 -5.48 14.42
N VAL A 233 -26.05 -5.39 15.55
CA VAL A 233 -24.95 -4.46 15.75
C VAL A 233 -23.71 -5.02 15.05
N TYR A 234 -23.01 -4.17 14.30
CA TYR A 234 -21.76 -4.51 13.63
C TYR A 234 -20.75 -5.17 14.61
N PRO A 235 -20.43 -6.47 14.46
CA PRO A 235 -19.53 -7.22 15.35
C PRO A 235 -18.15 -6.60 15.59
N THR A 236 -17.64 -5.78 14.67
CA THR A 236 -16.36 -5.06 14.81
C THR A 236 -16.30 -4.26 16.11
N PHE A 237 -17.41 -3.69 16.59
CA PHE A 237 -17.42 -2.89 17.82
C PHE A 237 -17.52 -3.72 19.11
N THR A 238 -17.69 -5.04 18.99
CA THR A 238 -17.82 -5.97 20.12
C THR A 238 -16.77 -7.08 20.04
N PHE A 239 -17.12 -8.25 19.49
CA PHE A 239 -16.25 -9.42 19.38
C PHE A 239 -15.14 -9.27 18.35
N GLY A 240 -15.17 -8.26 17.47
CA GLY A 240 -14.12 -8.04 16.48
C GLY A 240 -12.95 -7.19 17.00
N GLN A 241 -13.22 -5.99 17.50
CA GLN A 241 -12.19 -5.01 17.86
C GLN A 241 -12.55 -4.14 19.08
N GLY A 242 -13.61 -4.45 19.84
CA GLY A 242 -14.18 -3.53 20.84
C GLY A 242 -13.21 -3.08 21.95
N THR A 243 -12.19 -3.86 22.28
CA THR A 243 -11.16 -3.52 23.28
C THR A 243 -9.91 -2.87 22.70
N LYS A 244 -9.77 -2.87 21.37
CA LYS A 244 -8.62 -2.28 20.69
C LYS A 244 -8.59 -0.77 20.91
N TRP A 245 -7.39 -0.19 20.81
CA TRP A 245 -7.14 1.20 21.14
C TRP A 245 -8.15 2.17 20.49
N ARG A 246 -8.49 1.97 19.21
CA ARG A 246 -9.46 2.80 18.45
C ARG A 246 -10.88 2.78 19.01
N TYR A 247 -11.34 1.61 19.48
CA TYR A 247 -12.71 1.42 19.97
C TYR A 247 -12.82 1.68 21.47
N ASN A 248 -11.70 1.55 22.19
CA ASN A 248 -11.53 2.06 23.56
C ASN A 248 -12.62 1.57 24.53
N ARG A 249 -13.19 0.40 24.25
CA ARG A 249 -14.31 -0.19 24.99
C ARG A 249 -15.54 0.71 25.06
N GLU A 250 -15.71 1.70 24.18
CA GLU A 250 -16.81 2.68 24.28
C GLU A 250 -18.18 2.03 24.07
N VAL A 251 -18.28 1.11 23.11
CA VAL A 251 -19.47 0.27 22.93
C VAL A 251 -19.60 -0.78 24.04
N LEU A 252 -18.49 -1.26 24.59
CA LEU A 252 -18.47 -2.38 25.55
C LEU A 252 -18.76 -1.98 27.00
N SER A 253 -17.88 -1.16 27.60
CA SER A 253 -17.89 -0.83 29.03
C SER A 253 -17.65 0.65 29.35
N ARG A 254 -16.80 1.34 28.59
CA ARG A 254 -16.38 2.73 28.85
C ARG A 254 -17.50 3.75 28.60
N GLY A 255 -18.23 3.60 27.50
CA GLY A 255 -19.22 4.59 27.05
C GLY A 255 -18.64 5.97 26.68
N LEU A 256 -19.51 6.96 26.55
CA LEU A 256 -19.21 8.33 26.13
C LEU A 256 -19.96 9.34 27.00
N GLN A 257 -19.48 10.59 27.06
CA GLN A 257 -20.12 11.70 27.78
C GLN A 257 -20.51 11.34 29.22
N ASP A 258 -19.56 10.77 29.98
CA ASP A 258 -19.75 10.32 31.37
C ASP A 258 -20.86 9.28 31.57
N ARG A 259 -21.38 8.68 30.49
CA ARG A 259 -22.37 7.60 30.52
C ARG A 259 -21.69 6.30 30.12
N PRO A 260 -21.47 5.34 31.03
CA PRO A 260 -20.89 4.04 30.66
C PRO A 260 -21.79 3.26 29.71
N SER A 261 -21.21 2.34 28.95
CA SER A 261 -21.98 1.32 28.21
C SER A 261 -22.01 0.03 29.01
N HIS A 262 -23.16 -0.65 29.10
CA HIS A 262 -23.25 -1.98 29.75
C HIS A 262 -23.37 -3.11 28.71
N PHE A 263 -22.97 -2.89 27.46
CA PHE A 263 -23.15 -3.90 26.42
C PHE A 263 -22.28 -5.15 26.65
N ALA A 264 -21.05 -5.00 27.15
CA ALA A 264 -20.23 -6.14 27.56
C ALA A 264 -20.94 -6.99 28.64
N LYS A 265 -21.61 -6.33 29.59
CA LYS A 265 -22.37 -7.02 30.64
C LYS A 265 -23.59 -7.74 30.07
N LEU A 266 -24.31 -7.11 29.14
CA LEU A 266 -25.42 -7.74 28.42
C LEU A 266 -24.98 -8.99 27.65
N ILE A 267 -23.83 -8.93 26.98
CA ILE A 267 -23.22 -10.08 26.28
C ILE A 267 -22.86 -11.18 27.28
N GLU A 268 -22.16 -10.86 28.36
CA GLU A 268 -21.79 -11.82 29.42
C GLU A 268 -23.03 -12.55 29.98
N ASN A 269 -24.06 -11.79 30.36
CA ASN A 269 -25.31 -12.34 30.88
C ASN A 269 -26.03 -13.20 29.83
N THR A 270 -26.00 -12.77 28.57
CA THR A 270 -26.61 -13.50 27.46
C THR A 270 -25.92 -14.84 27.26
N VAL A 271 -24.59 -14.89 27.27
CA VAL A 271 -23.84 -16.15 27.13
C VAL A 271 -24.17 -17.10 28.30
N LYS A 272 -24.23 -16.60 29.53
CA LYS A 272 -24.60 -17.40 30.71
C LYS A 272 -26.03 -17.94 30.60
N TRP A 273 -26.98 -17.12 30.16
CA TRP A 273 -28.35 -17.55 29.95
C TRP A 273 -28.48 -18.55 28.80
N LEU A 274 -27.78 -18.34 27.67
CA LEU A 274 -27.76 -19.23 26.52
C LEU A 274 -27.21 -20.62 26.86
N ALA A 275 -26.18 -20.70 27.72
CA ALA A 275 -25.57 -21.96 28.11
C ALA A 275 -26.48 -22.84 28.98
N GLY A 276 -27.44 -22.24 29.70
CA GLY A 276 -28.25 -22.89 30.73
C GLY A 276 -28.84 -24.26 30.37
N PRO A 277 -29.55 -24.42 29.24
CA PRO A 277 -30.16 -25.70 28.88
C PRO A 277 -29.14 -26.81 28.64
N SER A 278 -28.06 -26.52 27.90
CA SER A 278 -26.98 -27.51 27.67
C SER A 278 -26.19 -27.85 28.93
N LEU A 279 -25.96 -26.89 29.84
CA LEU A 279 -25.32 -27.16 31.13
C LEU A 279 -26.19 -28.06 32.01
N SER A 280 -27.51 -27.94 31.90
CA SER A 280 -28.46 -28.79 32.63
C SER A 280 -28.60 -30.18 32.02
N SER A 281 -28.53 -30.30 30.69
CA SER A 281 -28.72 -31.57 29.99
C SER A 281 -27.43 -32.40 29.87
N GLY A 282 -26.26 -31.75 29.85
CA GLY A 282 -24.97 -32.39 29.57
C GLY A 282 -24.79 -32.87 28.12
N ALA A 283 -25.75 -32.57 27.23
CA ALA A 283 -25.73 -33.05 25.84
C ALA A 283 -24.68 -32.34 24.95
N LEU A 284 -24.25 -31.14 25.37
CA LEU A 284 -23.25 -30.30 24.71
C LEU A 284 -22.35 -29.67 25.78
N GLY A 285 -21.12 -29.31 25.40
CA GLY A 285 -20.14 -28.70 26.31
C GLY A 285 -18.89 -29.56 26.52
N GLY A 286 -18.08 -29.20 27.51
CA GLY A 286 -16.83 -29.89 27.86
C GLY A 286 -15.55 -29.28 27.27
N TYR A 287 -15.65 -28.15 26.56
CA TYR A 287 -14.48 -27.38 26.12
C TYR A 287 -13.82 -26.64 27.30
N THR A 288 -12.48 -26.59 27.27
CA THR A 288 -11.65 -25.75 28.15
C THR A 288 -10.76 -24.86 27.30
N THR A 289 -10.65 -23.60 27.69
CA THR A 289 -9.90 -22.56 26.98
C THR A 289 -8.42 -22.89 26.93
N ASP A 290 -7.88 -22.93 25.71
CA ASP A 290 -6.43 -22.84 25.53
C ASP A 290 -5.99 -21.38 25.67
N THR A 291 -5.36 -21.06 26.80
CA THR A 291 -4.89 -19.68 27.08
C THR A 291 -3.87 -19.18 26.06
N ASN A 292 -3.19 -20.05 25.30
CA ASN A 292 -2.34 -19.61 24.20
C ASN A 292 -3.14 -19.07 23.01
N ARG A 293 -4.37 -19.54 22.80
CA ARG A 293 -5.28 -18.99 21.76
C ARG A 293 -5.75 -17.58 22.09
N LEU A 294 -5.77 -17.21 23.38
CA LEU A 294 -6.09 -15.86 23.85
C LEU A 294 -4.92 -14.88 23.76
N ARG A 295 -3.74 -15.35 23.35
CA ARG A 295 -2.60 -14.47 23.03
C ARG A 295 -2.68 -14.03 21.56
N PRO A 296 -2.34 -12.76 21.26
CA PRO A 296 -2.07 -12.34 19.89
C PRO A 296 -1.07 -13.30 19.21
N THR A 297 -1.33 -13.66 17.96
CA THR A 297 -0.59 -14.72 17.24
C THR A 297 0.90 -14.41 17.16
N ASN A 298 1.26 -13.16 16.89
CA ASN A 298 2.63 -12.65 16.87
C ASN A 298 3.35 -12.68 18.23
N ALA A 299 2.61 -12.72 19.35
CA ALA A 299 3.18 -12.83 20.69
C ALA A 299 3.54 -14.29 21.05
N ARG A 300 3.10 -15.27 20.25
CA ARG A 300 3.33 -16.68 20.53
C ARG A 300 4.78 -17.11 20.21
N PRO A 301 5.41 -17.93 21.04
CA PRO A 301 6.83 -18.32 20.87
C PRO A 301 7.13 -18.97 19.52
N GLU A 302 6.23 -19.81 19.00
CA GLU A 302 6.40 -20.51 17.73
C GLU A 302 6.39 -19.57 16.51
N VAL A 303 5.72 -18.42 16.61
CA VAL A 303 5.74 -17.40 15.55
C VAL A 303 7.08 -16.67 15.58
N LYS A 304 7.55 -16.25 16.76
CA LYS A 304 8.88 -15.63 16.91
C LYS A 304 9.99 -16.51 16.34
N LYS A 305 9.92 -17.82 16.59
CA LYS A 305 10.87 -18.80 16.03
C LYS A 305 10.94 -18.80 14.50
N ARG A 306 9.83 -18.53 13.80
CA ARG A 306 9.82 -18.43 12.32
C ARG A 306 10.58 -17.21 11.80
N PHE A 307 10.80 -16.21 12.65
CA PHE A 307 11.54 -14.99 12.35
C PHE A 307 12.98 -15.00 12.89
N GLU A 308 13.39 -16.08 13.56
CA GLU A 308 14.81 -16.30 13.90
C GLU A 308 15.67 -16.18 12.65
N GLU A 309 16.91 -15.74 12.85
CA GLU A 309 17.84 -15.51 11.77
C GLU A 309 18.13 -16.79 10.99
N GLN A 310 18.19 -16.64 9.67
CA GLN A 310 18.67 -17.67 8.77
C GLN A 310 20.01 -17.18 8.21
N PHE A 311 21.05 -17.99 8.32
CA PHE A 311 22.35 -17.68 7.74
C PHE A 311 22.49 -18.39 6.40
N TRP A 312 23.10 -17.72 5.43
CA TRP A 312 23.14 -18.16 4.05
C TRP A 312 24.29 -19.14 3.79
N GLY A 313 23.95 -20.40 3.53
CA GLY A 313 24.84 -21.38 2.91
C GLY A 313 24.57 -21.52 1.40
N GLU A 314 25.25 -22.49 0.77
CA GLU A 314 25.12 -22.75 -0.67
C GLU A 314 23.69 -23.18 -1.08
N LYS A 315 22.97 -23.83 -0.16
CA LYS A 315 21.58 -24.24 -0.34
C LYS A 315 20.65 -23.03 -0.42
N GLU A 316 20.84 -22.04 0.43
CA GLU A 316 20.02 -20.83 0.49
C GLU A 316 20.32 -19.89 -0.70
N LEU A 317 21.57 -19.85 -1.18
CA LEU A 317 21.90 -19.18 -2.46
C LEU A 317 21.22 -19.86 -3.66
N SER A 318 20.98 -21.16 -3.61
CA SER A 318 20.31 -21.91 -4.67
C SER A 318 18.79 -21.74 -4.69
N SER A 319 18.15 -21.46 -3.54
CA SER A 319 16.69 -21.25 -3.43
C SER A 319 16.20 -19.95 -4.05
N HIS A 320 17.09 -19.00 -4.36
CA HIS A 320 16.78 -17.77 -5.09
C HIS A 320 16.96 -17.88 -6.61
N ARG A 321 17.22 -19.07 -7.13
CA ARG A 321 17.19 -19.28 -8.58
C ARG A 321 15.75 -19.20 -9.07
N PRO A 322 15.48 -18.56 -10.22
CA PRO A 322 14.14 -18.45 -10.75
C PRO A 322 13.51 -19.84 -10.92
N SER A 323 12.24 -19.97 -10.53
CA SER A 323 11.49 -21.23 -10.59
C SER A 323 11.74 -21.99 -11.90
N PRO A 324 12.01 -23.32 -11.87
CA PRO A 324 12.31 -24.10 -13.07
C PRO A 324 11.17 -23.97 -14.09
N GLY A 325 11.55 -23.83 -15.37
CA GLY A 325 10.62 -23.62 -16.48
C GLY A 325 11.37 -23.30 -17.78
N ARG A 326 10.67 -23.39 -18.91
CA ARG A 326 11.21 -23.02 -20.24
C ARG A 326 10.75 -21.62 -20.63
N LEU A 327 11.54 -20.96 -21.47
CA LEU A 327 11.07 -19.75 -22.14
C LEU A 327 10.19 -20.16 -23.32
N HIS A 328 9.06 -19.50 -23.41
CA HIS A 328 8.14 -19.60 -24.52
C HIS A 328 8.17 -18.27 -25.28
N ARG A 329 8.22 -18.34 -26.61
CA ARG A 329 8.21 -17.14 -27.47
C ARG A 329 6.87 -16.98 -28.15
N GLY A 330 6.40 -15.75 -28.28
CA GLY A 330 5.13 -15.47 -28.93
C GLY A 330 4.99 -14.05 -29.42
N LEU A 331 3.85 -13.78 -30.04
CA LEU A 331 3.54 -12.49 -30.65
C LEU A 331 2.17 -11.99 -30.17
N VAL A 332 2.09 -10.69 -29.92
CA VAL A 332 0.88 -9.97 -29.50
C VAL A 332 0.49 -8.95 -30.57
N GLY A 333 -0.78 -8.92 -30.97
CA GLY A 333 -1.29 -7.91 -31.92
C GLY A 333 -1.92 -8.45 -33.21
N ILE A 334 -2.32 -9.73 -33.23
CA ILE A 334 -2.96 -10.34 -34.41
C ILE A 334 -4.39 -9.83 -34.60
N LYS A 335 -4.72 -9.36 -35.80
CA LYS A 335 -6.08 -9.02 -36.26
C LYS A 335 -6.59 -10.14 -37.15
N THR A 336 -7.81 -10.62 -36.91
CA THR A 336 -8.41 -11.72 -37.67
C THR A 336 -9.61 -11.25 -38.49
N LYS A 337 -10.22 -12.17 -39.25
CA LYS A 337 -11.49 -11.94 -39.96
C LYS A 337 -12.66 -11.59 -39.05
N PHE A 338 -12.52 -11.71 -37.72
CA PHE A 338 -13.53 -11.19 -36.79
C PHE A 338 -13.54 -9.65 -36.74
N SER A 339 -12.47 -8.97 -37.17
CA SER A 339 -12.41 -7.52 -37.32
C SER A 339 -11.85 -7.09 -38.69
N VAL A 340 -10.64 -6.53 -38.73
CA VAL A 340 -10.00 -5.92 -39.91
C VAL A 340 -8.88 -6.77 -40.53
N GLY A 341 -8.69 -8.00 -40.04
CA GLY A 341 -7.68 -8.92 -40.55
C GLY A 341 -8.18 -9.81 -41.69
N ASP A 342 -7.25 -10.26 -42.52
CA ASP A 342 -7.51 -11.10 -43.69
C ASP A 342 -7.45 -12.60 -43.37
N GLY A 343 -6.93 -12.99 -42.19
CA GLY A 343 -6.76 -14.39 -41.77
C GLY A 343 -7.75 -14.86 -40.71
N THR A 344 -8.08 -16.15 -40.74
CA THR A 344 -8.82 -16.87 -39.69
C THR A 344 -7.90 -17.34 -38.57
N VAL A 345 -8.47 -17.65 -37.41
CA VAL A 345 -7.70 -18.17 -36.26
C VAL A 345 -6.89 -19.44 -36.61
N PRO A 346 -7.44 -20.44 -37.33
CA PRO A 346 -6.66 -21.61 -37.74
C PRO A 346 -5.51 -21.29 -38.70
N GLU A 347 -5.68 -20.35 -39.63
CA GLU A 347 -4.62 -19.93 -40.57
C GLU A 347 -3.45 -19.26 -39.83
N TYR A 348 -3.75 -18.40 -38.84
CA TYR A 348 -2.72 -17.83 -37.96
C TYR A 348 -2.05 -18.88 -37.09
N ALA A 349 -2.81 -19.82 -36.52
CA ALA A 349 -2.26 -20.89 -35.71
C ALA A 349 -1.34 -21.81 -36.53
N GLN A 350 -1.66 -22.06 -37.80
CA GLN A 350 -0.78 -22.79 -38.71
C GLN A 350 0.51 -22.01 -38.97
N ALA A 351 0.41 -20.72 -39.34
CA ALA A 351 1.58 -19.88 -39.58
C ALA A 351 2.47 -19.76 -38.32
N ALA A 352 1.87 -19.66 -37.13
CA ALA A 352 2.61 -19.64 -35.86
C ALA A 352 3.40 -20.93 -35.61
N ARG A 353 2.84 -22.11 -35.92
CA ARG A 353 3.55 -23.39 -35.83
C ARG A 353 4.70 -23.50 -36.83
N GLU A 354 4.51 -23.01 -38.06
CA GLU A 354 5.56 -22.96 -39.09
C GLU A 354 6.76 -22.08 -38.65
N LEU A 355 6.49 -21.08 -37.82
CA LEU A 355 7.49 -20.16 -37.26
C LEU A 355 8.03 -20.61 -35.89
N ASP A 356 7.58 -21.76 -35.38
CA ASP A 356 7.95 -22.30 -34.08
C ASP A 356 7.69 -21.29 -32.93
N LEU A 357 6.55 -20.60 -33.00
CA LEU A 357 6.02 -19.81 -31.89
C LEU A 357 5.27 -20.72 -30.92
N ASP A 358 5.47 -20.50 -29.62
CA ASP A 358 4.74 -21.22 -28.56
C ASP A 358 3.37 -20.61 -28.30
N PHE A 359 3.19 -19.30 -28.53
CA PHE A 359 1.90 -18.65 -28.33
C PHE A 359 1.67 -17.46 -29.25
N ILE A 360 0.39 -17.16 -29.49
CA ILE A 360 -0.05 -15.93 -30.17
C ILE A 360 -1.24 -15.31 -29.44
N VAL A 361 -1.32 -13.98 -29.46
CA VAL A 361 -2.41 -13.22 -28.82
C VAL A 361 -3.15 -12.38 -29.86
N LEU A 362 -4.44 -12.64 -29.98
CA LEU A 362 -5.33 -11.85 -30.83
C LEU A 362 -5.62 -10.48 -30.18
N MET A 363 -5.81 -9.48 -31.01
CA MET A 363 -6.15 -8.11 -30.63
C MET A 363 -7.16 -7.52 -31.62
N ASP A 364 -8.21 -8.26 -31.99
CA ASP A 364 -9.25 -7.78 -32.91
C ASP A 364 -9.90 -6.47 -32.44
N ASP A 365 -10.34 -5.62 -33.37
CA ASP A 365 -10.88 -4.29 -33.02
C ASP A 365 -12.28 -4.38 -32.38
N PHE A 366 -12.42 -3.92 -31.14
CA PHE A 366 -13.66 -4.02 -30.36
C PHE A 366 -14.86 -3.32 -31.03
N ASP A 367 -14.63 -2.23 -31.74
CA ASP A 367 -15.68 -1.51 -32.46
C ASP A 367 -16.31 -2.35 -33.58
N LYS A 368 -15.57 -3.33 -34.14
CA LYS A 368 -16.04 -4.30 -35.14
C LYS A 368 -16.60 -5.59 -34.54
N LEU A 369 -16.37 -5.83 -33.26
CA LEU A 369 -16.86 -7.04 -32.58
C LEU A 369 -18.30 -6.87 -32.04
N THR A 370 -18.93 -8.01 -31.82
CA THR A 370 -20.15 -8.18 -31.02
C THR A 370 -19.88 -9.21 -29.94
N GLU A 371 -20.73 -9.28 -28.92
CA GLU A 371 -20.59 -10.31 -27.88
C GLU A 371 -20.63 -11.74 -28.46
N ALA A 372 -21.46 -11.95 -29.50
CA ALA A 372 -21.56 -13.23 -30.20
C ALA A 372 -20.27 -13.58 -30.94
N THR A 373 -19.74 -12.67 -31.77
CA THR A 373 -18.49 -12.92 -32.49
C THR A 373 -17.28 -13.01 -31.56
N CYS A 374 -17.31 -12.33 -30.41
CA CYS A 374 -16.31 -12.50 -29.36
C CYS A 374 -16.37 -13.91 -28.72
N ARG A 375 -17.57 -14.50 -28.56
CA ARG A 375 -17.71 -15.90 -28.12
C ARG A 375 -17.18 -16.89 -29.16
N GLU A 376 -17.48 -16.66 -30.43
CA GLU A 376 -16.98 -17.48 -31.55
C GLU A 376 -15.45 -17.42 -31.64
N MET A 377 -14.86 -16.23 -31.49
CA MET A 377 -13.41 -16.05 -31.44
C MET A 377 -12.78 -16.85 -30.30
N ARG A 378 -13.36 -16.82 -29.09
CA ARG A 378 -12.88 -17.63 -27.95
C ARG A 378 -12.87 -19.12 -28.28
N GLN A 379 -13.96 -19.63 -28.86
CA GLN A 379 -14.06 -21.04 -29.24
C GLN A 379 -13.05 -21.41 -30.32
N ALA A 380 -12.84 -20.55 -31.31
CA ALA A 380 -11.86 -20.76 -32.36
C ALA A 380 -10.42 -20.79 -31.81
N CYS A 381 -10.08 -19.89 -30.87
CA CYS A 381 -8.79 -19.90 -30.19
C CYS A 381 -8.58 -21.17 -29.35
N GLN A 382 -9.61 -21.60 -28.61
CA GLN A 382 -9.56 -22.83 -27.84
C GLN A 382 -9.35 -24.06 -28.73
N ALA A 383 -10.05 -24.13 -29.86
CA ALA A 383 -9.91 -25.23 -30.82
C ALA A 383 -8.54 -25.23 -31.55
N ALA A 384 -7.93 -24.05 -31.73
CA ALA A 384 -6.64 -23.90 -32.37
C ALA A 384 -5.45 -24.11 -31.40
N SER A 385 -5.71 -24.14 -30.09
CA SER A 385 -4.70 -24.36 -29.05
C SER A 385 -4.49 -25.84 -28.77
N ASP A 386 -3.24 -26.24 -28.53
CA ASP A 386 -2.82 -27.59 -28.17
C ASP A 386 -1.54 -27.56 -27.30
N SER A 387 -0.91 -28.71 -27.08
CA SER A 387 0.33 -28.81 -26.28
C SER A 387 1.56 -28.17 -26.94
N GLY A 388 1.48 -27.81 -28.23
CA GLY A 388 2.54 -27.17 -29.00
C GLY A 388 2.30 -25.69 -29.27
N LEU A 389 1.06 -25.21 -29.26
CA LEU A 389 0.72 -23.79 -29.47
C LEU A 389 -0.44 -23.34 -28.57
N LEU A 390 -0.27 -22.20 -27.89
CA LEU A 390 -1.32 -21.51 -27.16
C LEU A 390 -1.84 -20.30 -27.95
N VAL A 391 -3.13 -20.31 -28.31
CA VAL A 391 -3.79 -19.21 -29.01
C VAL A 391 -4.73 -18.50 -28.02
N LEU A 392 -4.43 -17.25 -27.68
CA LEU A 392 -5.23 -16.49 -26.71
C LEU A 392 -6.17 -15.52 -27.44
N PRO A 393 -7.48 -15.57 -27.15
CA PRO A 393 -8.42 -14.59 -27.67
C PRO A 393 -8.20 -13.24 -26.98
N GLY A 394 -8.39 -12.16 -27.73
CA GLY A 394 -8.27 -10.80 -27.21
C GLY A 394 -8.79 -9.76 -28.19
N TYR A 395 -9.01 -8.55 -27.69
CA TYR A 395 -9.42 -7.40 -28.48
C TYR A 395 -8.67 -6.13 -28.08
N ALA A 396 -8.55 -5.20 -29.03
CA ALA A 396 -8.12 -3.83 -28.79
C ALA A 396 -9.34 -2.92 -28.62
N ILE A 397 -9.31 -2.03 -27.63
CA ILE A 397 -10.40 -1.08 -27.33
C ILE A 397 -9.82 0.29 -26.99
N ASP A 398 -10.35 1.33 -27.61
CA ASP A 398 -10.02 2.72 -27.28
C ASP A 398 -10.85 3.18 -26.08
N ASN A 399 -10.32 4.09 -25.28
CA ASN A 399 -11.07 4.68 -24.17
C ASN A 399 -11.51 6.12 -24.45
N ASN A 400 -12.42 6.60 -23.61
CA ASN A 400 -13.01 7.93 -23.73
C ASN A 400 -12.11 9.10 -23.27
N ILE A 401 -10.82 8.83 -23.01
CA ILE A 401 -9.81 9.85 -22.75
C ILE A 401 -8.63 9.78 -23.75
N GLY A 402 -8.71 8.92 -24.76
CA GLY A 402 -7.78 8.89 -25.91
C GLY A 402 -6.73 7.79 -25.89
N ASN A 403 -6.65 6.93 -24.87
CA ASN A 403 -5.69 5.83 -24.87
C ASN A 403 -6.19 4.58 -25.62
N HIS A 404 -5.24 3.76 -26.05
CA HIS A 404 -5.48 2.46 -26.68
C HIS A 404 -5.13 1.33 -25.71
N LEU A 405 -6.11 0.45 -25.47
CA LEU A 405 -5.98 -0.70 -24.58
C LEU A 405 -6.10 -1.99 -25.36
N PHE A 406 -5.54 -3.06 -24.80
CA PHE A 406 -5.82 -4.42 -25.23
C PHE A 406 -6.18 -5.30 -24.04
N ILE A 407 -7.10 -6.23 -24.26
CA ILE A 407 -7.55 -7.19 -23.26
C ILE A 407 -7.49 -8.57 -23.88
N TYR A 408 -6.83 -9.52 -23.20
CA TYR A 408 -6.72 -10.90 -23.67
C TYR A 408 -6.76 -11.90 -22.52
N GLY A 409 -7.07 -13.15 -22.83
CA GLY A 409 -6.99 -14.26 -21.88
C GLY A 409 -7.97 -15.37 -22.21
N PRO A 410 -7.87 -16.53 -21.53
CA PRO A 410 -8.75 -17.67 -21.80
C PRO A 410 -10.23 -17.32 -21.60
N ASP A 411 -10.53 -16.51 -20.59
CA ASP A 411 -11.89 -16.09 -20.21
C ASP A 411 -12.18 -14.63 -20.62
N LEU A 412 -11.97 -14.29 -21.90
CA LEU A 412 -12.13 -12.93 -22.42
C LEU A 412 -13.52 -12.32 -22.10
N PRO A 413 -13.62 -11.26 -21.28
CA PRO A 413 -14.89 -10.67 -20.88
C PRO A 413 -15.43 -9.70 -21.94
N TRP A 414 -16.75 -9.57 -22.00
CA TRP A 414 -17.42 -8.52 -22.76
C TRP A 414 -17.84 -7.38 -21.80
N PRO A 415 -17.51 -6.11 -22.08
CA PRO A 415 -17.95 -5.00 -21.25
C PRO A 415 -19.44 -4.71 -21.45
N GLU A 416 -20.18 -4.64 -20.34
CA GLU A 416 -21.58 -4.20 -20.35
C GLU A 416 -21.70 -2.70 -20.70
N PRO A 417 -22.86 -2.21 -21.17
CA PRO A 417 -23.04 -0.81 -21.59
C PRO A 417 -22.62 0.25 -20.55
N VAL A 418 -22.73 -0.05 -19.25
CA VAL A 418 -22.31 0.87 -18.18
C VAL A 418 -20.81 1.12 -18.14
N HIS A 419 -20.01 0.22 -18.72
CA HIS A 419 -18.55 0.34 -18.84
C HIS A 419 -18.13 0.99 -20.17
N LEU A 420 -19.09 1.37 -21.01
CA LEU A 420 -18.86 1.92 -22.34
C LEU A 420 -19.33 3.38 -22.41
N ALA A 421 -18.77 4.13 -23.35
CA ALA A 421 -19.01 5.55 -23.57
C ALA A 421 -19.00 5.89 -25.07
N GLY A 422 -19.33 7.14 -25.37
CA GLY A 422 -19.45 7.65 -26.73
C GLY A 422 -20.83 7.38 -27.36
N PRO A 423 -21.14 8.05 -28.48
CA PRO A 423 -22.45 7.98 -29.12
C PRO A 423 -22.80 6.58 -29.68
N ASP A 424 -21.79 5.75 -29.94
CA ASP A 424 -21.92 4.38 -30.44
C ASP A 424 -21.71 3.32 -29.35
N GLY A 425 -21.38 3.73 -28.12
CA GLY A 425 -21.08 2.82 -27.02
C GLY A 425 -19.89 1.90 -27.29
N LYS A 426 -18.89 2.37 -28.03
CA LYS A 426 -17.70 1.56 -28.40
C LYS A 426 -16.41 1.93 -27.68
N LEU A 427 -16.39 3.03 -26.93
CA LEU A 427 -15.23 3.42 -26.14
C LEU A 427 -15.32 2.85 -24.74
N LEU A 428 -14.21 2.37 -24.17
CA LEU A 428 -14.14 2.05 -22.76
C LEU A 428 -14.32 3.34 -21.94
N ASN A 429 -15.24 3.33 -20.99
CA ASN A 429 -15.56 4.47 -20.14
C ASN A 429 -14.56 4.60 -18.98
N GLN A 430 -13.28 4.84 -19.31
CA GLN A 430 -12.16 4.88 -18.37
C GLN A 430 -12.39 5.93 -17.28
N GLN A 431 -12.66 7.18 -17.67
CA GLN A 431 -13.17 8.21 -16.76
C GLN A 431 -14.66 8.36 -17.01
N TYR A 432 -15.50 8.11 -16.00
CA TYR A 432 -16.92 7.94 -16.24
C TYR A 432 -17.56 9.19 -16.88
N GLN A 433 -18.01 9.03 -18.12
CA GLN A 433 -18.94 9.91 -18.82
C GLN A 433 -20.34 9.33 -18.73
N ASN A 434 -21.29 10.18 -18.35
CA ASN A 434 -22.70 9.85 -18.41
C ASN A 434 -23.20 9.84 -19.87
N PRO A 435 -24.45 9.40 -20.14
CA PRO A 435 -25.00 9.36 -21.49
C PRO A 435 -25.04 10.71 -22.24
N ASP A 436 -24.99 11.84 -21.52
CA ASP A 436 -24.93 13.19 -22.10
C ASP A 436 -23.49 13.63 -22.43
N GLY A 437 -22.49 12.75 -22.22
CA GLY A 437 -21.08 13.02 -22.43
C GLY A 437 -20.41 13.82 -21.31
N LYS A 438 -21.09 14.06 -20.18
CA LYS A 438 -20.53 14.79 -19.04
C LYS A 438 -19.78 13.86 -18.09
N TYR A 439 -18.61 14.28 -17.65
CA TYR A 439 -17.82 13.53 -16.66
C TYR A 439 -18.45 13.63 -15.26
N GLU A 440 -18.61 12.49 -14.58
CA GLU A 440 -19.12 12.41 -13.20
C GLU A 440 -18.22 11.52 -12.33
N ARG A 441 -18.22 11.76 -11.02
CA ARG A 441 -17.45 10.96 -10.04
C ARG A 441 -18.04 9.56 -9.85
N LYS A 442 -17.83 8.68 -10.82
CA LYS A 442 -18.17 7.25 -10.79
C LYS A 442 -17.03 6.44 -11.40
N CYS A 443 -16.98 5.15 -11.10
CA CYS A 443 -15.87 4.30 -11.54
C CYS A 443 -16.30 2.85 -11.87
N PRO A 444 -17.36 2.62 -12.67
CA PRO A 444 -17.84 1.26 -12.95
C PRO A 444 -16.78 0.39 -13.64
N VAL A 445 -15.94 1.00 -14.49
CA VAL A 445 -14.85 0.29 -15.19
C VAL A 445 -13.81 -0.29 -14.23
N LEU A 446 -13.53 0.36 -13.09
CA LEU A 446 -12.64 -0.18 -12.06
C LEU A 446 -13.20 -1.51 -11.57
N ASN A 447 -14.46 -1.52 -11.11
CA ASN A 447 -15.10 -2.74 -10.63
C ASN A 447 -15.06 -3.83 -11.70
N TRP A 448 -15.33 -3.49 -12.96
CA TRP A 448 -15.23 -4.44 -14.07
C TRP A 448 -13.82 -5.02 -14.23
N ILE A 449 -12.76 -4.20 -14.20
CA ILE A 449 -11.37 -4.67 -14.26
C ILE A 449 -11.04 -5.53 -13.04
N LEU A 450 -11.40 -5.08 -11.82
CA LEU A 450 -11.13 -5.82 -10.59
C LEU A 450 -11.83 -7.19 -10.58
N THR A 451 -13.05 -7.27 -11.12
CA THR A 451 -13.86 -8.49 -11.14
C THR A 451 -13.49 -9.42 -12.30
N ASN A 452 -13.23 -8.90 -13.50
CA ASN A 452 -13.13 -9.69 -14.73
C ASN A 452 -11.71 -9.77 -15.31
N CYS A 453 -10.83 -8.85 -14.92
CA CYS A 453 -9.47 -8.76 -15.46
C CYS A 453 -8.38 -9.06 -14.44
N LEU A 454 -8.55 -8.72 -13.16
CA LEU A 454 -7.52 -9.03 -12.18
C LEU A 454 -7.33 -10.53 -11.91
N ARG A 455 -6.15 -10.84 -11.36
CA ARG A 455 -5.71 -12.16 -10.90
C ARG A 455 -5.55 -13.17 -12.05
N ARG A 456 -6.44 -14.16 -12.11
CA ARG A 456 -6.29 -15.39 -12.90
C ARG A 456 -7.15 -15.40 -14.17
N LYS A 457 -7.87 -14.31 -14.44
CA LYS A 457 -8.92 -14.25 -15.47
C LYS A 457 -8.40 -13.75 -16.81
N THR A 458 -8.19 -12.44 -16.95
CA THR A 458 -7.64 -11.82 -18.17
C THR A 458 -6.42 -10.94 -17.90
N GLN A 459 -5.85 -10.39 -18.96
CA GLN A 459 -4.79 -9.39 -18.93
C GLN A 459 -5.35 -8.10 -19.51
N THR A 460 -4.96 -6.96 -18.94
CA THR A 460 -5.27 -5.62 -19.46
C THR A 460 -3.95 -4.90 -19.69
N GLY A 461 -3.73 -4.43 -20.91
CA GLY A 461 -2.55 -3.63 -21.22
C GLY A 461 -2.82 -2.44 -22.11
N PHE A 462 -1.81 -1.58 -22.24
CA PHE A 462 -1.86 -0.32 -23.00
C PHE A 462 -0.78 -0.31 -24.08
N TYR A 463 -1.03 0.39 -25.19
CA TYR A 463 -0.10 0.51 -26.30
C TYR A 463 -0.30 1.83 -27.06
N ASN A 464 0.64 2.18 -27.95
CA ASN A 464 0.56 3.35 -28.84
C ASN A 464 0.32 4.67 -28.09
N PHE A 465 1.15 4.94 -27.09
CA PHE A 465 1.02 6.15 -26.26
C PHE A 465 1.24 7.43 -27.05
N THR A 466 2.07 7.38 -28.10
CA THR A 466 2.41 8.50 -28.98
C THR A 466 1.20 9.06 -29.73
N GLU A 467 0.21 8.21 -30.04
CA GLU A 467 -1.02 8.61 -30.72
C GLU A 467 -2.21 8.77 -29.74
N SER A 468 -1.98 8.78 -28.43
CA SER A 468 -3.04 8.92 -27.42
C SER A 468 -3.56 10.36 -27.20
N GLY A 469 -3.01 11.35 -27.90
CA GLY A 469 -3.39 12.76 -27.74
C GLY A 469 -3.20 13.27 -26.30
N SER A 470 -4.28 13.74 -25.67
CA SER A 470 -4.29 14.14 -24.25
C SER A 470 -4.51 12.96 -23.29
N GLY A 471 -4.46 11.72 -23.76
CA GLY A 471 -4.60 10.53 -22.92
C GLY A 471 -3.51 10.39 -21.87
N MET A 472 -3.61 9.32 -21.07
CA MET A 472 -2.62 9.00 -20.03
C MET A 472 -1.26 8.66 -20.63
N ARG A 473 -0.17 9.09 -19.99
CA ARG A 473 1.18 8.57 -20.22
C ARG A 473 1.38 7.25 -19.49
N MET A 474 2.45 6.50 -19.80
CA MET A 474 2.70 5.17 -19.23
C MET A 474 2.80 5.22 -17.69
N GLU A 475 3.49 6.22 -17.17
CA GLU A 475 3.68 6.49 -15.74
C GLU A 475 2.36 6.90 -15.04
N HIS A 476 1.34 7.33 -15.78
CA HIS A 476 0.03 7.70 -15.21
C HIS A 476 -0.96 6.55 -15.14
N LEU A 477 -0.64 5.41 -15.76
CA LEU A 477 -1.55 4.27 -15.83
C LEU A 477 -1.88 3.72 -14.44
N ARG A 478 -3.11 3.21 -14.32
CA ARG A 478 -3.61 2.43 -13.19
C ARG A 478 -4.40 1.24 -13.72
N THR A 479 -4.62 0.23 -12.87
CA THR A 479 -5.44 -0.95 -13.21
C THR A 479 -5.00 -1.63 -14.52
N TYR A 480 -3.69 -1.84 -14.68
CA TYR A 480 -3.06 -2.37 -15.89
C TYR A 480 -2.00 -3.41 -15.51
N GLY A 481 -1.90 -4.50 -16.24
CA GLY A 481 -0.91 -5.54 -15.99
C GLY A 481 0.22 -5.57 -17.01
N MET A 482 0.06 -4.91 -18.17
CA MET A 482 1.01 -4.93 -19.26
C MET A 482 1.07 -3.59 -19.99
N ALA A 483 2.22 -3.24 -20.59
CA ALA A 483 2.33 -2.09 -21.47
C ALA A 483 3.32 -2.38 -22.61
N ALA A 484 2.96 -1.98 -23.83
CA ALA A 484 3.84 -2.09 -24.98
C ALA A 484 5.00 -1.11 -24.83
N LEU A 485 6.22 -1.65 -24.73
CA LEU A 485 7.44 -0.87 -24.83
C LEU A 485 7.77 -0.59 -26.29
N TRP A 486 7.58 -1.60 -27.13
CA TRP A 486 7.75 -1.47 -28.57
C TRP A 486 6.42 -1.70 -29.26
N PHE A 487 6.05 -0.76 -30.12
CA PHE A 487 4.86 -0.87 -30.95
C PHE A 487 5.26 -0.85 -32.42
N TYR A 488 4.89 -1.90 -33.15
CA TYR A 488 5.11 -2.02 -34.57
C TYR A 488 3.79 -1.96 -35.35
N ARG A 489 3.81 -1.20 -36.44
CA ARG A 489 2.72 -1.12 -37.41
C ARG A 489 3.30 -1.14 -38.82
N ASP A 490 2.72 -1.97 -39.68
CA ASP A 490 3.15 -2.16 -41.08
C ASP A 490 4.66 -2.46 -41.19
N GLY A 491 5.18 -3.22 -40.24
CA GLY A 491 6.58 -3.62 -40.19
C GLY A 491 7.58 -2.56 -39.73
N ARG A 492 7.12 -1.44 -39.18
CA ARG A 492 7.98 -0.36 -38.68
C ARG A 492 7.79 -0.19 -37.18
N LEU A 493 8.88 0.02 -36.46
CA LEU A 493 8.83 0.46 -35.06
C LEU A 493 8.27 1.89 -35.05
N VAL A 494 7.06 2.05 -34.53
CA VAL A 494 6.36 3.33 -34.41
C VAL A 494 6.74 4.03 -33.10
N GLU A 495 6.96 3.24 -32.04
CA GLU A 495 7.17 3.76 -30.69
C GLU A 495 8.12 2.86 -29.90
N ASP A 496 9.08 3.48 -29.18
CA ASP A 496 9.93 2.87 -28.16
C ASP A 496 9.75 3.63 -26.83
N LYS A 497 9.20 2.94 -25.82
CA LYS A 497 8.85 3.46 -24.50
C LYS A 497 9.73 2.91 -23.39
N THR A 498 10.96 2.52 -23.74
CA THR A 498 11.93 2.01 -22.75
C THR A 498 12.20 3.02 -21.63
N GLU A 499 12.36 4.32 -21.95
CA GLU A 499 12.62 5.36 -20.95
C GLU A 499 11.41 5.60 -20.02
N ASP A 500 10.20 5.68 -20.58
CA ASP A 500 8.95 5.81 -19.81
C ASP A 500 8.71 4.58 -18.91
N TYR A 501 9.15 3.40 -19.34
CA TYR A 501 9.11 2.19 -18.53
C TYR A 501 10.10 2.22 -17.35
N LEU A 502 11.32 2.73 -17.55
CA LEU A 502 12.27 2.95 -16.46
C LEU A 502 11.73 3.97 -15.44
N LEU A 503 11.05 5.02 -15.91
CA LEU A 503 10.35 5.98 -15.05
C LEU A 503 9.22 5.32 -14.25
N THR A 504 8.43 4.47 -14.89
CA THR A 504 7.35 3.70 -14.23
C THR A 504 7.92 2.71 -13.21
N ALA A 505 9.07 2.10 -13.50
CA ALA A 505 9.79 1.26 -12.55
C ALA A 505 10.28 2.08 -11.34
N GLN A 506 10.82 3.29 -11.55
CA GLN A 506 11.19 4.21 -10.47
C GLN A 506 9.99 4.61 -9.59
N GLY A 507 8.80 4.78 -10.19
CA GLY A 507 7.54 4.97 -9.48
C GLY A 507 7.01 3.74 -8.74
N CYS A 508 7.72 2.59 -8.78
CA CYS A 508 7.37 1.33 -8.13
C CYS A 508 6.08 0.65 -8.63
N VAL A 509 5.61 1.01 -9.84
CA VAL A 509 4.38 0.43 -10.45
C VAL A 509 4.61 -0.26 -11.81
N PRO A 510 5.76 -0.93 -12.07
CA PRO A 510 6.11 -1.38 -13.41
C PRO A 510 5.11 -2.42 -13.97
N PRO A 511 4.62 -2.27 -15.22
CA PRO A 511 3.89 -3.32 -15.94
C PRO A 511 4.76 -4.50 -16.33
N SER A 512 4.14 -5.59 -16.80
CA SER A 512 4.85 -6.48 -17.71
C SER A 512 5.24 -5.71 -18.97
N PRO A 513 6.53 -5.68 -19.33
CA PRO A 513 6.94 -5.07 -20.58
C PRO A 513 6.50 -5.98 -21.73
N ALA A 514 5.94 -5.38 -22.78
CA ALA A 514 5.47 -6.11 -23.96
C ALA A 514 5.98 -5.49 -25.26
N VAL A 515 5.81 -6.25 -26.33
CA VAL A 515 5.89 -5.77 -27.71
C VAL A 515 4.55 -6.06 -28.38
N VAL A 516 4.01 -5.08 -29.09
CA VAL A 516 2.76 -5.22 -29.84
C VAL A 516 3.05 -4.98 -31.32
N ASN A 517 2.76 -5.98 -32.15
CA ASN A 517 2.91 -5.92 -33.60
C ASN A 517 1.52 -6.04 -34.23
N ILE A 518 1.03 -5.02 -34.92
CA ILE A 518 -0.25 -5.13 -35.65
C ILE A 518 -0.05 -6.02 -36.87
N ILE A 519 -0.62 -7.22 -36.84
CA ILE A 519 -0.58 -8.21 -37.92
C ILE A 519 -1.96 -8.37 -38.52
N ARG A 520 -2.10 -8.18 -39.84
CA ARG A 520 -3.38 -8.29 -40.54
C ARG A 520 -3.50 -9.52 -41.44
N SER A 521 -2.41 -10.25 -41.70
CA SER A 521 -2.47 -11.54 -42.41
C SER A 521 -1.44 -12.56 -41.91
N PRO A 522 -1.65 -13.88 -42.15
CA PRO A 522 -0.65 -14.91 -41.86
C PRO A 522 0.68 -14.68 -42.58
N GLU A 523 0.67 -14.10 -43.79
CA GLU A 523 1.88 -13.73 -44.53
C GLU A 523 2.63 -12.60 -43.85
N GLU A 524 1.92 -11.61 -43.31
CA GLU A 524 2.51 -10.58 -42.49
C GLU A 524 3.14 -11.18 -41.22
N LEU A 525 2.46 -12.12 -40.53
CA LEU A 525 3.04 -12.83 -39.39
C LEU A 525 4.39 -13.46 -39.74
N ARG A 526 4.45 -14.21 -40.85
CA ARG A 526 5.70 -14.85 -41.33
C ARG A 526 6.79 -13.83 -41.61
N ARG A 527 6.44 -12.72 -42.26
CA ARG A 527 7.37 -11.64 -42.58
C ARG A 527 7.91 -10.96 -41.33
N GLU A 528 7.06 -10.61 -40.37
CA GLU A 528 7.46 -9.91 -39.15
C GLU A 528 8.41 -10.77 -38.29
N VAL A 529 8.06 -12.04 -38.09
CA VAL A 529 8.88 -12.97 -37.28
C VAL A 529 10.22 -13.27 -37.95
N THR A 530 10.21 -13.52 -39.27
CA THR A 530 11.46 -13.80 -40.02
C THR A 530 12.38 -12.58 -40.07
N ALA A 531 11.82 -11.37 -40.08
CA ALA A 531 12.58 -10.13 -40.02
C ALA A 531 13.20 -9.83 -38.64
N GLY A 532 12.98 -10.69 -37.64
CA GLY A 532 13.50 -10.51 -36.28
C GLY A 532 12.89 -9.32 -35.55
N ARG A 533 11.67 -8.91 -35.94
CA ARG A 533 10.94 -7.83 -35.26
C ARG A 533 10.45 -8.37 -33.91
N GLY A 534 10.42 -7.49 -32.91
CA GLY A 534 10.37 -7.90 -31.50
C GLY A 534 9.31 -8.95 -31.19
N LEU A 535 9.70 -9.95 -30.41
CA LEU A 535 8.83 -11.01 -29.86
C LEU A 535 8.70 -10.86 -28.35
N LEU A 536 7.60 -11.38 -27.81
CA LEU A 536 7.41 -11.49 -26.37
C LEU A 536 7.89 -12.85 -25.89
N TYR A 537 8.77 -12.85 -24.90
CA TYR A 537 9.22 -14.06 -24.22
C TYR A 537 8.59 -14.14 -22.85
N ALA A 538 8.12 -15.33 -22.47
CA ALA A 538 7.48 -15.60 -21.20
C ALA A 538 7.96 -16.93 -20.62
N ARG A 539 8.38 -16.94 -19.35
CA ARG A 539 8.80 -18.18 -18.68
C ARG A 539 7.62 -18.88 -18.00
N GLY A 540 7.38 -20.13 -18.38
CA GLY A 540 6.37 -20.99 -17.77
C GLY A 540 6.91 -22.38 -17.46
N LYS A 541 6.22 -23.13 -16.60
CA LYS A 541 6.55 -24.55 -16.32
C LYS A 541 6.23 -25.44 -17.52
N SER A 542 5.09 -25.17 -18.16
CA SER A 542 4.64 -25.78 -19.40
C SER A 542 3.79 -24.78 -20.19
N LEU A 543 3.39 -25.16 -21.41
CA LEU A 543 2.50 -24.35 -22.21
C LEU A 543 1.10 -24.25 -21.58
N ASP A 544 0.59 -25.35 -21.01
CA ASP A 544 -0.72 -25.41 -20.33
C ASP A 544 -0.84 -24.43 -19.15
N THR A 545 0.27 -24.17 -18.45
CA THR A 545 0.30 -23.23 -17.32
C THR A 545 0.87 -21.87 -17.69
N LEU A 546 1.32 -21.65 -18.93
CA LEU A 546 2.03 -20.43 -19.34
C LEU A 546 1.24 -19.16 -19.05
N TYR A 547 -0.07 -19.19 -19.32
CA TYR A 547 -0.93 -18.04 -19.02
C TYR A 547 -0.90 -17.70 -17.52
N MET A 548 -1.05 -18.72 -16.68
CA MET A 548 -1.06 -18.57 -15.23
C MET A 548 0.30 -18.24 -14.61
N ASP A 549 1.37 -18.75 -15.21
CA ASP A 549 2.73 -18.55 -14.74
C ASP A 549 3.26 -17.16 -15.13
N ALA A 550 2.90 -16.64 -16.31
CA ALA A 550 3.53 -15.46 -16.87
C ALA A 550 2.64 -14.46 -17.63
N LEU A 551 1.62 -14.89 -18.39
CA LEU A 551 0.89 -13.98 -19.29
C LEU A 551 -0.38 -13.35 -18.68
N ARG A 552 -0.85 -13.83 -17.52
CA ARG A 552 -1.95 -13.21 -16.76
C ARG A 552 -1.56 -11.81 -16.24
N TYR A 553 -2.54 -11.07 -15.73
CA TYR A 553 -2.30 -9.82 -15.00
C TYR A 553 -1.29 -10.03 -13.84
N PRO A 554 -0.08 -9.43 -13.88
CA PRO A 554 0.85 -9.46 -12.76
C PRO A 554 0.42 -8.49 -11.67
N GLY A 555 0.46 -8.96 -10.42
CA GLY A 555 0.35 -8.11 -9.27
C GLY A 555 1.62 -7.28 -9.03
N THR A 556 1.70 -6.68 -7.86
CA THR A 556 2.91 -5.97 -7.41
C THR A 556 3.79 -6.83 -6.53
N TYR A 557 3.29 -7.99 -6.13
CA TYR A 557 4.00 -8.97 -5.32
C TYR A 557 4.64 -10.07 -6.16
N ASP A 558 4.36 -10.11 -7.46
CA ASP A 558 5.00 -11.00 -8.41
C ASP A 558 5.90 -10.21 -9.38
N ALA A 559 6.67 -10.97 -10.14
CA ALA A 559 7.49 -10.49 -11.25
C ALA A 559 7.73 -11.68 -12.18
N PRO A 560 6.77 -12.03 -13.05
CA PRO A 560 6.98 -13.10 -14.01
C PRO A 560 8.17 -12.76 -14.91
N ASN A 561 8.94 -13.76 -15.36
CA ASN A 561 10.00 -13.51 -16.34
C ASN A 561 9.38 -13.34 -17.73
N VAL A 562 8.90 -12.13 -17.98
CA VAL A 562 8.32 -11.67 -19.24
C VAL A 562 9.14 -10.51 -19.76
N PHE A 563 9.52 -10.55 -21.04
CA PHE A 563 10.32 -9.50 -21.67
C PHE A 563 10.15 -9.47 -23.19
N PRO A 564 10.09 -8.28 -23.81
CA PRO A 564 10.25 -8.15 -25.25
C PRO A 564 11.73 -8.37 -25.63
N SER A 565 11.97 -8.97 -26.80
CA SER A 565 13.30 -9.12 -27.37
C SER A 565 13.31 -9.15 -28.91
N THR A 566 14.35 -8.57 -29.50
CA THR A 566 14.70 -8.70 -30.94
C THR A 566 15.94 -9.56 -31.18
N GLY A 567 16.43 -10.29 -30.16
CA GLY A 567 17.62 -11.13 -30.26
C GLY A 567 18.03 -11.78 -28.93
N PRO A 568 18.52 -11.02 -27.94
CA PRO A 568 18.99 -11.59 -26.67
C PRO A 568 17.89 -12.31 -25.86
N MET A 569 18.25 -13.34 -25.09
CA MET A 569 17.32 -14.07 -24.23
C MET A 569 17.73 -13.96 -22.76
N ILE A 570 16.78 -13.58 -21.89
CA ILE A 570 16.97 -13.48 -20.44
C ILE A 570 16.53 -14.80 -19.79
N LEU A 571 17.48 -15.71 -19.61
CA LEU A 571 17.25 -17.06 -19.07
C LEU A 571 17.09 -17.08 -17.54
N ALA A 572 17.73 -16.14 -16.84
CA ALA A 572 17.56 -15.94 -15.40
C ALA A 572 17.69 -14.46 -15.02
N TRP A 573 16.79 -14.02 -14.15
CA TRP A 573 16.71 -12.69 -13.56
C TRP A 573 16.03 -12.85 -12.18
N PRO A 574 16.47 -12.17 -11.10
CA PRO A 574 15.98 -12.47 -9.75
C PRO A 574 14.48 -12.28 -9.61
N GLU A 575 13.87 -13.00 -8.65
CA GLU A 575 12.49 -12.72 -8.25
C GLU A 575 12.40 -11.44 -7.41
N CYS A 576 11.20 -10.88 -7.24
CA CYS A 576 11.00 -9.81 -6.27
C CYS A 576 11.38 -10.33 -4.87
N PHE A 577 12.21 -9.57 -4.17
CA PHE A 577 12.74 -9.95 -2.87
C PHE A 577 12.12 -9.09 -1.77
N ARG A 578 11.35 -9.72 -0.89
CA ARG A 578 10.66 -9.07 0.23
C ARG A 578 11.32 -9.48 1.53
N VAL A 579 11.95 -8.53 2.20
CA VAL A 579 12.54 -8.73 3.51
C VAL A 579 11.44 -8.65 4.56
N HIS A 580 11.33 -9.71 5.37
CA HIS A 580 10.42 -9.80 6.50
C HIS A 580 11.19 -10.14 7.77
N THR A 581 11.29 -9.18 8.68
CA THR A 581 11.89 -9.34 10.01
C THR A 581 10.80 -9.29 11.09
N PHE A 582 11.09 -9.83 12.28
CA PHE A 582 10.14 -9.76 13.39
C PHE A 582 10.00 -8.31 13.81
N ALA A 583 8.76 -7.83 13.91
CA ALA A 583 8.44 -6.44 14.22
C ALA A 583 9.13 -5.42 13.28
N ALA A 584 9.46 -5.79 12.04
CA ALA A 584 10.26 -4.96 11.14
C ALA A 584 11.58 -4.43 11.76
N GLU A 585 12.24 -5.18 12.66
CA GLU A 585 13.56 -4.81 13.21
C GLU A 585 14.59 -4.57 12.10
N ASP A 586 15.42 -3.53 12.27
CA ASP A 586 16.35 -2.98 11.28
C ASP A 586 17.68 -3.72 11.18
N PHE A 587 18.16 -4.27 12.28
CA PHE A 587 19.51 -4.84 12.34
C PHE A 587 19.52 -6.38 12.21
N VAL A 588 18.88 -6.92 11.15
CA VAL A 588 18.69 -8.37 10.94
C VAL A 588 19.42 -8.88 9.67
N THR A 589 20.75 -8.93 9.74
CA THR A 589 21.64 -9.30 8.62
C THR A 589 21.21 -10.56 7.89
N GLY A 590 20.88 -11.63 8.63
CA GLY A 590 20.53 -12.93 8.07
C GLY A 590 19.33 -12.90 7.10
N ARG A 591 18.49 -11.87 7.13
CA ARG A 591 17.32 -11.77 6.23
C ARG A 591 17.47 -10.76 5.10
N ASN A 592 18.55 -9.98 5.13
CA ASN A 592 18.73 -8.83 4.24
C ASN A 592 19.54 -9.18 2.99
N LEU A 593 20.17 -10.36 2.91
CA LEU A 593 20.95 -10.76 1.74
C LEU A 593 20.04 -11.14 0.57
N MET A 594 20.29 -10.55 -0.61
CA MET A 594 19.59 -10.88 -1.85
C MET A 594 20.57 -11.38 -2.91
N PRO A 595 20.67 -12.70 -3.12
CA PRO A 595 21.34 -13.27 -4.27
C PRO A 595 20.57 -12.93 -5.55
N SER A 596 21.25 -12.36 -6.54
CA SER A 596 20.64 -11.88 -7.78
C SER A 596 21.28 -12.55 -9.00
N PRO A 597 20.82 -13.75 -9.39
CA PRO A 597 21.35 -14.46 -10.55
C PRO A 597 20.94 -13.80 -11.87
N ILE A 598 21.89 -13.71 -12.78
CA ILE A 598 21.77 -13.16 -14.12
C ILE A 598 22.27 -14.21 -15.10
N HIS A 599 21.44 -14.52 -16.10
CA HIS A 599 21.82 -15.40 -17.18
C HIS A 599 21.19 -14.91 -18.48
N VAL A 600 22.04 -14.49 -19.42
CA VAL A 600 21.63 -13.92 -20.71
C VAL A 600 22.38 -14.63 -21.83
N THR A 601 21.72 -14.89 -22.95
CA THR A 601 22.33 -15.46 -24.16
C THR A 601 22.00 -14.65 -25.42
N SER A 602 22.85 -14.71 -26.43
CA SER A 602 22.56 -14.24 -27.80
C SER A 602 23.35 -15.05 -28.82
N ASP A 603 22.69 -15.52 -29.88
CA ASP A 603 23.31 -16.38 -30.90
C ASP A 603 24.41 -15.69 -31.71
N VAL A 604 24.25 -14.37 -31.90
CA VAL A 604 25.21 -13.51 -32.62
C VAL A 604 26.29 -12.95 -31.70
N GLY A 605 26.17 -13.15 -30.38
CA GLY A 605 27.07 -12.61 -29.37
C GLY A 605 26.50 -11.37 -28.68
N LEU A 606 26.74 -11.25 -27.37
CA LEU A 606 26.33 -10.11 -26.56
C LEU A 606 27.34 -8.97 -26.69
N LYS A 607 26.86 -7.74 -26.84
CA LYS A 607 27.67 -6.52 -26.76
C LYS A 607 27.83 -6.08 -25.31
N GLU A 608 26.72 -5.92 -24.60
CA GLU A 608 26.71 -5.49 -23.21
C GLU A 608 25.41 -5.85 -22.48
N ILE A 609 25.48 -5.78 -21.15
CA ILE A 609 24.33 -5.88 -20.25
C ILE A 609 24.33 -4.67 -19.33
N ARG A 610 23.22 -3.95 -19.28
CA ARG A 610 22.97 -2.82 -18.40
C ARG A 610 21.88 -3.17 -17.39
N ILE A 611 22.10 -2.83 -16.13
CA ILE A 611 21.09 -2.92 -15.08
C ILE A 611 20.81 -1.50 -14.63
N TYR A 612 19.54 -1.10 -14.67
CA TYR A 612 19.05 0.17 -14.18
C TYR A 612 18.31 -0.03 -12.86
N ASP A 613 18.38 0.95 -11.97
CA ASP A 613 17.51 1.08 -10.80
C ASP A 613 16.58 2.27 -11.05
N GLY A 614 15.34 1.99 -11.50
CA GLY A 614 14.52 3.03 -12.11
C GLY A 614 15.20 3.61 -13.36
N THR A 615 15.40 4.91 -13.40
CA THR A 615 16.07 5.62 -14.51
C THR A 615 17.60 5.66 -14.39
N ASP A 616 18.15 5.35 -13.22
CA ASP A 616 19.59 5.44 -12.97
C ASP A 616 20.31 4.16 -13.39
N LEU A 617 21.43 4.27 -14.10
CA LEU A 617 22.30 3.12 -14.36
C LEU A 617 22.87 2.61 -13.02
N TYR A 618 22.70 1.31 -12.75
CA TYR A 618 23.22 0.66 -11.55
C TYR A 618 24.44 -0.21 -11.85
N ARG A 619 24.44 -0.99 -12.93
CA ARG A 619 25.61 -1.82 -13.34
C ARG A 619 25.70 -1.91 -14.86
N ARG A 620 26.92 -2.09 -15.36
CA ARG A 620 27.18 -2.37 -16.77
C ARG A 620 28.26 -3.43 -16.92
N PHE A 621 28.02 -4.38 -17.81
CA PHE A 621 28.95 -5.45 -18.16
C PHE A 621 29.22 -5.40 -19.67
N VAL A 622 30.50 -5.34 -20.05
CA VAL A 622 30.92 -5.45 -21.44
C VAL A 622 31.29 -6.91 -21.69
N THR A 623 30.62 -7.55 -22.64
CA THR A 623 30.71 -9.00 -22.85
C THR A 623 31.62 -9.38 -24.01
N SER A 624 32.15 -8.40 -24.75
CA SER A 624 33.12 -8.60 -25.85
C SER A 624 32.69 -9.64 -26.90
N GLY A 625 31.38 -9.71 -27.22
CA GLY A 625 30.83 -10.65 -28.20
C GLY A 625 30.54 -12.05 -27.65
N ALA A 626 30.71 -12.31 -26.34
CA ALA A 626 30.39 -13.60 -25.74
C ALA A 626 28.92 -13.98 -25.98
N LYS A 627 28.65 -15.23 -26.35
CA LYS A 627 27.28 -15.71 -26.62
C LYS A 627 26.45 -15.93 -25.36
N GLU A 628 27.10 -16.00 -24.21
CA GLU A 628 26.48 -16.29 -22.92
C GLU A 628 27.14 -15.44 -21.84
N PHE A 629 26.32 -14.88 -20.95
CA PHE A 629 26.75 -14.17 -19.76
C PHE A 629 26.06 -14.75 -18.54
N ARG A 630 26.85 -15.08 -17.51
CA ARG A 630 26.38 -15.58 -16.22
C ARG A 630 27.05 -14.84 -15.08
N GLN A 631 26.27 -14.20 -14.22
CA GLN A 631 26.77 -13.52 -13.03
C GLN A 631 25.73 -13.61 -11.91
N THR A 632 26.18 -13.76 -10.66
CA THR A 632 25.31 -13.57 -9.49
C THR A 632 25.79 -12.34 -8.73
N LEU A 633 24.91 -11.37 -8.54
CA LEU A 633 25.19 -10.23 -7.67
C LEU A 633 24.80 -10.57 -6.23
N VAL A 634 25.55 -10.02 -5.27
CA VAL A 634 25.29 -10.18 -3.83
C VAL A 634 24.78 -8.84 -3.32
N LEU A 635 23.47 -8.64 -3.45
CA LEU A 635 22.81 -7.38 -3.13
C LEU A 635 22.23 -7.41 -1.72
N ASN A 636 21.81 -6.24 -1.24
CA ASN A 636 21.01 -6.13 -0.03
C ASN A 636 19.53 -5.88 -0.41
N GLY A 637 18.61 -6.53 0.29
CA GLY A 637 17.18 -6.48 0.07
C GLY A 637 16.40 -5.41 0.83
N THR A 638 17.01 -4.71 1.81
CA THR A 638 16.31 -3.69 2.61
C THR A 638 16.30 -2.32 1.95
N VAL A 639 17.37 -1.96 1.24
CA VAL A 639 17.34 -0.78 0.35
C VAL A 639 16.44 -1.12 -0.83
N GLN A 640 15.36 -0.35 -0.98
CA GLN A 640 14.41 -0.53 -2.06
C GLN A 640 15.06 -0.19 -3.39
N ARG A 641 14.95 -1.12 -4.35
CA ARG A 641 15.42 -0.98 -5.73
C ARG A 641 14.37 -1.47 -6.70
N ASN A 642 14.34 -0.90 -7.88
CA ASN A 642 13.50 -1.31 -9.01
C ASN A 642 14.40 -1.65 -10.20
N LEU A 643 14.95 -2.86 -10.20
CA LEU A 643 16.00 -3.28 -11.11
C LEU A 643 15.45 -3.71 -12.48
N VAL A 644 15.91 -3.09 -13.55
CA VAL A 644 15.60 -3.46 -14.94
C VAL A 644 16.89 -3.84 -15.66
N LEU A 645 16.95 -5.06 -16.19
CA LEU A 645 18.02 -5.52 -17.07
C LEU A 645 17.68 -5.19 -18.53
N ILE A 646 18.64 -4.57 -19.23
CA ILE A 646 18.66 -4.37 -20.66
C ILE A 646 19.89 -5.09 -21.22
N ALA A 647 19.66 -6.09 -22.07
CA ALA A 647 20.74 -6.77 -22.81
C ALA A 647 20.77 -6.27 -24.25
N GLU A 648 21.97 -6.06 -24.80
CA GLU A 648 22.19 -5.66 -26.19
C GLU A 648 23.17 -6.65 -26.85
N ASP A 649 22.82 -7.14 -28.04
CA ASP A 649 23.72 -7.97 -28.85
C ASP A 649 24.60 -7.14 -29.79
N VAL A 650 25.57 -7.79 -30.45
CA VAL A 650 26.51 -7.12 -31.37
C VAL A 650 25.86 -6.53 -32.63
N ASN A 651 24.63 -6.94 -32.94
CA ASN A 651 23.84 -6.40 -34.05
C ASN A 651 22.88 -5.28 -33.60
N GLY A 652 22.91 -4.92 -32.31
CA GLY A 652 22.03 -3.90 -31.73
C GLY A 652 20.64 -4.41 -31.33
N GLY A 653 20.40 -5.72 -31.40
CA GLY A 653 19.19 -6.34 -30.89
C GLY A 653 19.13 -6.24 -29.37
N LYS A 654 17.93 -6.02 -28.81
CA LYS A 654 17.75 -5.74 -27.37
C LYS A 654 16.78 -6.70 -26.72
N ALA A 655 16.93 -6.90 -25.41
CA ALA A 655 15.92 -7.51 -24.54
C ALA A 655 15.76 -6.69 -23.25
N ILE A 656 14.52 -6.46 -22.81
CA ILE A 656 14.20 -5.60 -21.64
C ILE A 656 13.41 -6.39 -20.60
N SER A 657 14.01 -6.64 -19.44
CA SER A 657 13.38 -7.46 -18.40
C SER A 657 12.15 -6.82 -17.75
N TYR A 658 11.27 -7.65 -17.18
CA TYR A 658 10.39 -7.23 -16.09
C TYR A 658 11.18 -6.65 -14.91
N ALA A 659 10.75 -5.51 -14.38
CA ALA A 659 11.39 -4.82 -13.26
C ALA A 659 11.32 -5.61 -11.94
N ARG A 660 12.47 -5.83 -11.29
CA ARG A 660 12.59 -6.61 -10.06
C ARG A 660 12.74 -5.72 -8.86
N ARG A 661 11.92 -5.99 -7.85
CA ARG A 661 11.88 -5.16 -6.65
C ARG A 661 12.54 -5.82 -5.47
N THR A 662 13.32 -5.05 -4.75
CA THR A 662 13.73 -5.35 -3.39
C THR A 662 12.97 -4.42 -2.45
N ARG A 663 12.47 -4.91 -1.33
CA ARG A 663 11.96 -4.05 -0.27
C ARG A 663 11.84 -4.78 1.06
N LYS A 664 11.95 -4.05 2.16
CA LYS A 664 11.49 -4.49 3.49
C LYS A 664 10.02 -4.14 3.72
N ILE A 665 9.31 -5.02 4.42
CA ILE A 665 7.93 -4.80 4.86
C ILE A 665 7.95 -3.97 6.16
N GLY A 666 7.14 -2.92 6.24
CA GLY A 666 7.08 -2.01 7.39
C GLY A 666 6.47 -0.68 6.99
N ASP A 667 7.22 0.18 6.30
CA ASP A 667 6.84 1.56 6.01
C ASP A 667 7.35 2.08 4.65
N MET A 668 7.19 1.32 3.57
CA MET A 668 7.74 1.70 2.25
C MET A 668 6.64 1.90 1.19
N PRO A 669 6.90 2.63 0.08
CA PRO A 669 5.91 2.84 -0.95
C PRO A 669 5.68 1.52 -1.70
N GLU A 670 4.59 0.85 -1.35
CA GLU A 670 4.15 -0.38 -2.00
C GLU A 670 2.73 -0.28 -2.51
N TYR A 671 2.53 -0.75 -3.73
CA TYR A 671 1.18 -0.89 -4.29
C TYR A 671 0.65 -2.30 -4.04
N CYS A 672 -0.67 -2.45 -3.91
CA CYS A 672 -1.37 -3.72 -3.99
C CYS A 672 -1.39 -4.25 -5.42
N SER A 673 -1.81 -5.50 -5.61
CA SER A 673 -1.84 -6.13 -6.93
C SER A 673 -2.72 -5.40 -7.95
N ASP A 674 -3.72 -4.64 -7.53
CA ASP A 674 -4.55 -3.80 -8.41
C ASP A 674 -3.81 -2.56 -8.93
N ARG A 675 -2.65 -2.22 -8.33
CA ARG A 675 -1.82 -1.03 -8.63
C ARG A 675 -2.49 0.30 -8.30
N VAL A 676 -3.51 0.26 -7.45
CA VAL A 676 -4.27 1.45 -7.06
C VAL A 676 -4.20 1.70 -5.56
N ASN A 677 -4.26 0.62 -4.78
CA ASN A 677 -4.09 0.70 -3.34
C ASN A 677 -2.61 0.73 -2.96
N ILE A 678 -2.25 1.53 -1.96
CA ILE A 678 -0.95 1.51 -1.28
C ILE A 678 -1.25 1.48 0.22
N GLY A 679 -0.57 0.62 0.97
CA GLY A 679 -0.81 0.42 2.41
C GLY A 679 -0.70 1.70 3.25
N SER A 680 -0.03 2.72 2.70
CA SER A 680 0.11 4.04 3.28
C SER A 680 -0.64 5.17 2.55
N MET A 681 -1.42 4.91 1.50
CA MET A 681 -2.12 5.92 0.69
C MET A 681 -1.29 7.17 0.33
N TYR A 682 0.00 7.00 0.07
CA TYR A 682 0.66 7.85 -0.91
C TYR A 682 0.03 7.50 -2.26
N LEU A 683 -1.08 8.14 -2.64
CA LEU A 683 -1.64 8.06 -3.99
C LEU A 683 -0.62 8.73 -4.91
N ALA A 684 0.50 8.03 -5.12
CA ALA A 684 1.73 8.72 -5.34
C ALA A 684 1.72 9.27 -6.76
N HIS A 685 1.01 8.63 -7.70
CA HIS A 685 0.53 9.33 -8.89
C HIS A 685 -0.95 9.64 -8.75
N GLY A 686 -1.33 10.88 -9.07
CA GLY A 686 -2.70 11.40 -9.12
C GLY A 686 -2.89 12.87 -8.74
N PRO A 687 -4.11 13.43 -8.80
CA PRO A 687 -4.38 14.79 -8.33
C PRO A 687 -4.30 14.90 -6.80
N ASN A 688 -4.09 13.78 -6.09
CA ASN A 688 -4.00 13.74 -4.64
C ASN A 688 -2.57 14.02 -4.18
N THR A 689 -2.47 14.84 -3.14
CA THR A 689 -1.22 15.35 -2.62
C THR A 689 -0.54 14.35 -1.68
N LEU A 690 0.79 14.44 -1.57
CA LEU A 690 1.53 13.80 -0.49
C LEU A 690 1.20 14.49 0.84
N PRO A 691 0.54 13.84 1.81
CA PRO A 691 0.29 14.45 3.11
C PRO A 691 1.61 14.69 3.82
N MET A 692 1.73 15.85 4.47
CA MET A 692 2.96 16.23 5.17
C MET A 692 3.16 15.52 6.51
N VAL A 693 2.12 14.97 7.10
CA VAL A 693 2.16 14.36 8.42
C VAL A 693 1.39 13.04 8.39
N LYS A 694 1.99 11.99 8.94
CA LYS A 694 1.37 10.67 9.10
C LYS A 694 2.12 9.90 10.19
N THR A 695 1.52 9.35 11.26
CA THR A 695 0.44 8.32 11.39
C THR A 695 -0.35 8.49 12.73
N PRO A 696 -1.39 7.69 13.11
CA PRO A 696 -1.83 6.35 12.65
C PRO A 696 -2.55 6.31 11.30
N ALA A 697 -2.38 5.20 10.57
CA ALA A 697 -3.23 4.82 9.44
C ALA A 697 -3.96 3.49 9.74
N ILE A 698 -5.22 3.39 9.30
CA ILE A 698 -5.58 2.40 8.28
C ILE A 698 -6.20 3.19 7.15
N HIS A 699 -5.70 3.02 5.93
CA HIS A 699 -6.10 3.79 4.77
C HIS A 699 -6.68 2.90 3.67
N GLY A 700 -7.89 3.29 3.25
CA GLY A 700 -8.51 3.12 1.95
C GLY A 700 -9.51 4.27 1.81
N GLY A 701 -9.41 5.09 0.77
CA GLY A 701 -10.24 6.29 0.60
C GLY A 701 -11.73 5.98 0.48
N PHE A 702 -12.56 7.02 0.30
CA PHE A 702 -14.04 7.04 0.41
C PHE A 702 -14.91 5.98 -0.32
N ALA A 703 -14.36 4.93 -0.94
CA ALA A 703 -14.97 3.61 -1.20
C ALA A 703 -13.86 2.69 -1.79
N PHE A 704 -13.60 1.50 -1.24
CA PHE A 704 -14.26 0.23 -1.64
C PHE A 704 -14.20 -0.89 -0.56
N ASP A 705 -13.53 -0.70 0.57
CA ASP A 705 -13.32 -1.74 1.61
C ASP A 705 -13.89 -1.38 2.99
N GLY A 706 -14.33 -0.12 3.16
CA GLY A 706 -15.19 0.40 4.23
C GLY A 706 -14.95 -0.22 5.59
N THR A 707 -13.70 -0.17 6.02
CA THR A 707 -13.51 0.30 7.38
C THR A 707 -12.99 1.71 7.39
N PRO A 708 -13.38 2.49 8.39
CA PRO A 708 -13.17 3.92 8.34
C PRO A 708 -11.83 4.30 9.00
N GLU A 709 -11.29 5.41 8.54
CA GLU A 709 -9.98 5.93 8.96
C GLU A 709 -10.02 6.42 10.42
N GLY A 710 -9.25 5.81 11.32
CA GLY A 710 -9.05 6.33 12.67
C GLY A 710 -8.20 7.61 12.61
N ILE A 711 -8.81 8.76 12.32
CA ILE A 711 -8.13 10.05 12.22
C ILE A 711 -8.23 10.77 13.57
N LEU A 712 -7.09 10.91 14.26
CA LEU A 712 -6.86 11.94 15.27
C LEU A 712 -5.73 12.95 14.94
N PRO A 713 -5.22 13.16 13.71
CA PRO A 713 -4.34 14.29 13.47
C PRO A 713 -5.06 15.63 13.65
N LEU A 714 -4.54 16.48 14.54
CA LEU A 714 -4.97 17.86 14.66
C LEU A 714 -4.85 18.61 13.32
N ALA A 715 -3.77 18.35 12.58
CA ALA A 715 -3.57 18.86 11.23
C ALA A 715 -3.00 17.75 10.34
N THR A 716 -3.47 17.64 9.09
CA THR A 716 -2.88 16.73 8.08
C THR A 716 -2.26 17.43 6.88
N MET A 717 -2.35 18.77 6.82
CA MET A 717 -2.02 19.59 5.64
C MET A 717 -2.40 18.88 4.34
N GLN A 718 -3.72 18.70 4.17
CA GLN A 718 -4.34 17.85 3.15
C GLN A 718 -4.06 18.27 1.70
N TYR A 719 -3.56 19.49 1.48
CA TYR A 719 -3.32 20.02 0.14
C TYR A 719 -1.97 20.74 0.10
N THR A 720 -0.97 20.03 -0.41
CA THR A 720 0.41 20.51 -0.66
C THR A 720 0.61 21.02 -2.09
N GLN A 721 -0.47 21.25 -2.83
CA GLN A 721 -0.41 21.84 -4.17
C GLN A 721 -0.25 23.34 -4.05
N SER A 722 0.84 23.85 -4.63
CA SER A 722 1.01 25.28 -4.83
C SER A 722 -0.08 25.82 -5.74
N LEU A 723 -0.73 26.90 -5.33
CA LEU A 723 -1.74 27.63 -6.10
C LEU A 723 -1.20 29.03 -6.36
N LEU A 724 -0.98 29.35 -7.63
CA LEU A 724 -0.51 30.67 -8.07
C LEU A 724 -1.68 31.49 -8.62
N THR A 725 -1.99 32.59 -7.95
CA THR A 725 -2.94 33.59 -8.44
C THR A 725 -2.16 34.79 -8.98
N THR A 726 -2.46 35.19 -10.22
CA THR A 726 -1.84 36.36 -10.86
C THR A 726 -2.82 37.51 -10.98
N LYS A 727 -2.34 38.73 -11.27
CA LYS A 727 -3.21 39.89 -11.53
C LYS A 727 -4.10 39.70 -12.76
N GLN A 728 -3.70 38.85 -13.70
CA GLN A 728 -4.41 38.52 -14.93
C GLN A 728 -5.51 37.45 -14.73
N GLY A 729 -5.63 36.87 -13.53
CA GLY A 729 -6.64 35.89 -13.16
C GLY A 729 -6.10 34.74 -12.32
N GLU A 730 -6.99 33.95 -11.73
CA GLU A 730 -6.67 32.65 -11.14
C GLU A 730 -6.54 31.65 -12.30
N GLN A 731 -5.31 31.30 -12.70
CA GLN A 731 -5.09 30.55 -13.93
C GLN A 731 -4.63 29.10 -13.72
N GLU A 732 -3.98 28.72 -12.60
CA GLU A 732 -3.53 27.33 -12.36
C GLU A 732 -3.47 26.96 -10.87
N GLY A 733 -4.04 25.80 -10.51
CA GLY A 733 -3.99 25.20 -9.16
C GLY A 733 -5.36 24.81 -8.56
N ARG A 734 -6.48 25.23 -9.16
CA ARG A 734 -7.78 24.55 -8.99
C ARG A 734 -7.89 23.32 -9.88
N GLU A 735 -7.32 23.39 -11.08
CA GLU A 735 -7.08 22.28 -11.99
C GLU A 735 -5.92 21.48 -11.40
N ALA A 736 -6.18 20.27 -10.90
CA ALA A 736 -5.17 19.52 -10.17
C ALA A 736 -3.98 19.19 -11.09
N PHE A 737 -2.76 19.44 -10.61
CA PHE A 737 -1.55 18.98 -11.29
C PHE A 737 -1.51 17.46 -11.36
N ASN A 738 -0.85 16.92 -12.38
CA ASN A 738 -0.33 15.56 -12.31
C ASN A 738 0.59 15.45 -11.08
N GLN A 739 0.72 14.24 -10.56
CA GLN A 739 1.73 13.94 -9.56
C GLN A 739 2.47 12.74 -10.10
N VAL A 740 3.75 12.87 -10.45
CA VAL A 740 4.58 11.72 -10.83
C VAL A 740 5.61 11.52 -9.72
N PRO A 741 5.37 10.61 -8.77
CA PRO A 741 6.27 10.28 -7.70
C PRO A 741 7.40 9.42 -8.26
N LEU A 742 8.61 9.72 -7.83
CA LEU A 742 9.80 8.98 -8.13
C LEU A 742 10.35 8.57 -6.79
N LEU A 743 10.49 7.26 -6.59
CA LEU A 743 11.26 6.78 -5.47
C LEU A 743 12.71 7.19 -5.70
N GLU A 744 13.24 8.05 -4.83
CA GLU A 744 14.68 8.31 -4.82
C GLU A 744 15.38 7.19 -4.09
N THR A 745 14.91 6.90 -2.88
CA THR A 745 15.36 5.76 -2.09
C THR A 745 14.37 5.46 -0.97
N SER A 746 14.38 4.23 -0.49
CA SER A 746 13.74 3.86 0.76
C SER A 746 14.56 2.74 1.40
N ASP A 747 14.77 2.83 2.70
CA ASP A 747 15.46 1.83 3.49
C ASP A 747 14.80 1.71 4.87
N GLU A 748 15.53 1.18 5.84
CA GLU A 748 15.07 1.02 7.22
C GLU A 748 15.05 2.34 8.02
N GLY A 749 15.77 3.37 7.57
CA GLY A 749 15.88 4.65 8.24
C GLY A 749 14.97 5.73 7.67
N ALA A 750 14.72 5.74 6.35
CA ALA A 750 13.88 6.73 5.72
C ALA A 750 13.30 6.30 4.36
N MET A 751 12.23 6.99 3.96
CA MET A 751 11.64 6.98 2.63
C MET A 751 11.76 8.38 2.02
N ILE A 752 12.24 8.45 0.77
CA ILE A 752 12.38 9.70 0.02
C ILE A 752 11.68 9.55 -1.33
N VAL A 753 10.71 10.43 -1.58
CA VAL A 753 9.91 10.46 -2.80
C VAL A 753 9.96 11.86 -3.40
N ARG A 754 10.23 11.95 -4.71
CA ARG A 754 10.18 13.19 -5.49
C ARG A 754 8.99 13.18 -6.42
N SER A 755 8.11 14.15 -6.29
CA SER A 755 6.97 14.33 -7.18
C SER A 755 7.26 15.42 -8.20
N MET A 756 7.25 15.08 -9.48
CA MET A 756 7.24 16.06 -10.58
C MET A 756 5.79 16.50 -10.88
N ARG A 757 5.58 17.80 -11.13
CA ARG A 757 4.27 18.42 -11.40
C ARG A 757 4.41 19.47 -12.51
N ASP A 758 4.26 19.02 -13.74
CA ASP A 758 4.50 19.79 -14.97
C ASP A 758 3.31 19.75 -15.93
N GLU A 759 2.26 18.99 -15.60
CA GLU A 759 1.02 18.86 -16.36
C GLU A 759 -0.20 19.07 -15.47
N LEU A 760 -1.33 19.40 -16.10
CA LEU A 760 -2.63 19.65 -15.49
C LEU A 760 -3.65 18.65 -16.03
N ILE A 761 -4.65 18.33 -15.22
CA ILE A 761 -5.89 17.73 -15.74
C ILE A 761 -6.52 18.69 -16.75
N HIS A 762 -6.88 18.18 -17.93
CA HIS A 762 -7.50 18.97 -18.98
C HIS A 762 -8.85 19.54 -18.49
N GLU A 763 -9.08 20.84 -18.72
CA GLU A 763 -10.31 21.59 -18.36
C GLU A 763 -11.65 20.97 -18.80
N LYS A 764 -11.65 20.02 -19.74
CA LYS A 764 -12.85 19.29 -20.17
C LYS A 764 -13.37 18.33 -19.10
N VAL A 765 -12.54 18.01 -18.10
CA VAL A 765 -12.88 17.15 -16.97
C VAL A 765 -12.83 17.99 -15.70
N ASP A 766 -13.95 18.11 -14.99
CA ASP A 766 -13.91 18.60 -13.61
C ASP A 766 -13.09 17.61 -12.78
N PHE A 767 -11.97 18.04 -12.22
CA PHE A 767 -11.10 17.19 -11.40
C PHE A 767 -11.84 16.54 -10.23
N ARG A 768 -12.94 17.16 -9.74
CA ARG A 768 -13.79 16.59 -8.67
C ARG A 768 -14.62 15.41 -9.16
N SER A 769 -14.86 15.34 -10.47
CA SER A 769 -15.52 14.23 -11.15
C SER A 769 -14.55 13.11 -11.54
N MET A 770 -13.23 13.34 -11.49
CA MET A 770 -12.27 12.28 -11.81
C MET A 770 -12.23 11.18 -10.76
N SER A 771 -12.08 9.95 -11.24
CA SER A 771 -11.69 8.84 -10.38
C SER A 771 -10.18 8.63 -10.47
N PRO A 772 -9.43 8.82 -9.37
CA PRO A 772 -7.99 8.55 -9.36
C PRO A 772 -7.67 7.06 -9.51
N TRP A 773 -8.67 6.20 -9.32
CA TRP A 773 -8.47 4.76 -9.25
C TRP A 773 -8.22 4.09 -10.61
N VAL A 774 -8.52 4.81 -11.69
CA VAL A 774 -8.47 4.33 -13.08
C VAL A 774 -7.47 5.15 -13.91
N GLY A 775 -6.58 5.88 -13.23
CA GLY A 775 -5.52 6.68 -13.85
C GLY A 775 -5.89 8.15 -14.01
N TYR A 776 -4.98 8.92 -14.62
CA TYR A 776 -5.03 10.38 -14.64
C TYR A 776 -4.99 10.90 -16.06
N GLY A 777 -6.14 11.35 -16.54
CA GLY A 777 -6.28 11.89 -17.88
C GLY A 777 -7.72 12.32 -18.15
N PRO A 778 -7.94 13.10 -19.22
CA PRO A 778 -6.91 13.62 -20.11
C PRO A 778 -6.06 14.72 -19.43
N ILE A 779 -4.81 14.85 -19.85
CA ILE A 779 -3.81 15.77 -19.29
C ILE A 779 -3.26 16.71 -20.38
N VAL A 780 -2.79 17.87 -19.94
CA VAL A 780 -2.15 18.90 -20.78
C VAL A 780 -0.97 19.52 -20.03
N PRO A 781 0.07 20.01 -20.71
CA PRO A 781 1.16 20.72 -20.04
C PRO A 781 0.67 21.94 -19.24
N SER A 782 1.29 22.21 -18.09
CA SER A 782 1.04 23.46 -17.34
C SER A 782 1.56 24.68 -18.10
N LYS A 783 0.92 25.84 -17.92
CA LYS A 783 1.18 27.07 -18.69
C LYS A 783 1.84 28.18 -17.86
N LEU A 784 1.64 28.27 -16.54
CA LEU A 784 2.22 29.30 -15.67
C LEU A 784 3.51 28.82 -15.03
N PHE A 785 3.48 27.64 -14.42
CA PHE A 785 4.61 27.13 -13.65
C PHE A 785 4.62 25.62 -13.61
N GLU A 786 5.79 25.06 -13.32
CA GLU A 786 5.96 23.68 -12.93
C GLU A 786 6.60 23.65 -11.54
N HIS A 787 6.38 22.57 -10.82
CA HIS A 787 7.05 22.37 -9.54
C HIS A 787 7.42 20.93 -9.29
N THR A 788 8.50 20.76 -8.56
CA THR A 788 8.95 19.47 -8.04
C THR A 788 8.85 19.52 -6.53
N GLN A 789 8.25 18.51 -5.92
CA GLN A 789 8.14 18.40 -4.46
C GLN A 789 8.86 17.14 -3.99
N GLN A 790 9.86 17.28 -3.13
CA GLN A 790 10.48 16.15 -2.44
C GLN A 790 9.87 16.00 -1.06
N LEU A 791 9.50 14.78 -0.70
CA LEU A 791 9.09 14.35 0.64
C LEU A 791 10.16 13.41 1.19
N ILE A 792 10.59 13.68 2.42
CA ILE A 792 11.51 12.85 3.19
C ILE A 792 10.77 12.45 4.46
N HIS A 793 10.69 11.16 4.74
CA HIS A 793 10.05 10.60 5.93
C HIS A 793 11.06 9.72 6.65
N TRP A 794 11.38 10.03 7.90
CA TRP A 794 12.24 9.17 8.72
C TRP A 794 11.37 8.13 9.42
N HIS A 795 11.81 6.88 9.36
CA HIS A 795 11.16 5.80 10.08
C HIS A 795 11.48 5.89 11.57
N HIS A 796 10.50 5.56 12.40
CA HIS A 796 10.68 5.45 13.83
C HIS A 796 11.29 4.10 14.23
N GLU A 797 12.06 4.09 15.32
CA GLU A 797 12.63 2.87 15.87
C GLU A 797 11.53 1.93 16.37
N THR A 798 11.69 0.63 16.13
CA THR A 798 10.69 -0.38 16.52
C THR A 798 10.70 -0.58 18.03
N LYS A 799 9.61 -0.19 18.72
CA LYS A 799 9.48 -0.40 20.18
C LYS A 799 9.06 -1.83 20.52
N GLN A 800 8.13 -2.37 19.75
CA GLN A 800 7.53 -3.69 19.96
C GLN A 800 6.86 -4.22 18.70
N VAL A 801 6.45 -5.48 18.72
CA VAL A 801 5.64 -6.07 17.65
C VAL A 801 4.20 -5.56 17.74
N HIS A 802 3.60 -5.20 16.60
CA HIS A 802 2.19 -4.80 16.55
C HIS A 802 1.30 -5.98 16.97
N PRO A 803 0.37 -5.87 17.94
CA PRO A 803 -0.41 -6.99 18.51
C PRO A 803 -1.53 -7.52 17.58
N THR A 804 -1.15 -7.88 16.36
CA THR A 804 -1.97 -8.46 15.28
C THR A 804 -1.45 -9.85 14.90
N ASP A 805 -2.09 -10.49 13.93
CA ASP A 805 -1.63 -11.74 13.33
C ASP A 805 -0.32 -11.61 12.54
N HIS A 806 -0.06 -10.45 11.92
CA HIS A 806 1.15 -10.24 11.16
C HIS A 806 2.34 -9.82 12.04
N ALA A 807 3.29 -10.74 12.25
CA ALA A 807 4.47 -10.49 13.08
C ALA A 807 5.56 -9.62 12.42
N GLY A 808 5.33 -9.15 11.19
CA GLY A 808 6.26 -8.32 10.43
C GLY A 808 6.00 -6.83 10.56
N PHE A 809 4.91 -6.42 11.22
CA PHE A 809 4.61 -5.01 11.47
C PHE A 809 5.19 -4.55 12.80
N ASN A 810 5.78 -3.35 12.78
CA ASN A 810 6.30 -2.68 13.96
C ASN A 810 5.19 -1.92 14.69
N PHE A 811 5.50 -1.56 15.93
CA PHE A 811 4.90 -0.44 16.64
C PHE A 811 6.07 0.46 17.02
N GLY A 812 6.27 1.55 16.28
CA GLY A 812 7.45 2.39 16.47
C GLY A 812 7.36 3.35 17.66
N TYR A 813 8.47 4.01 17.92
CA TYR A 813 8.67 4.88 19.08
C TYR A 813 8.71 6.37 18.71
N GLY A 814 8.02 7.19 19.49
CA GLY A 814 8.20 8.65 19.48
C GLY A 814 7.61 9.35 18.24
N ALA A 815 8.05 10.58 18.03
CA ALA A 815 7.64 11.42 16.91
C ALA A 815 8.17 10.89 15.59
N ILE A 816 7.42 11.19 14.53
CA ILE A 816 7.71 10.88 13.14
C ILE A 816 8.21 12.15 12.46
N PRO A 817 9.51 12.25 12.15
CA PRO A 817 10.07 13.37 11.43
C PRO A 817 9.72 13.26 9.96
N THR A 818 9.31 14.37 9.36
CA THR A 818 9.12 14.48 7.92
C THR A 818 9.62 15.83 7.46
N ALA A 819 10.21 15.91 6.27
CA ALA A 819 10.60 17.17 5.67
C ALA A 819 10.09 17.19 4.24
N PHE A 820 9.72 18.37 3.77
CA PHE A 820 9.45 18.57 2.36
C PHE A 820 10.25 19.75 1.84
N THR A 821 10.52 19.69 0.54
CA THR A 821 11.09 20.79 -0.23
C THR A 821 10.30 20.89 -1.52
N THR A 822 9.95 22.10 -1.94
CA THR A 822 9.24 22.35 -3.20
C THR A 822 10.02 23.37 -4.01
N TRP A 823 10.43 22.98 -5.20
CA TRP A 823 11.05 23.84 -6.20
C TRP A 823 10.01 24.23 -7.23
N ILE A 824 9.81 25.53 -7.44
CA ILE A 824 8.84 26.08 -8.39
C ILE A 824 9.60 26.83 -9.46
N ARG A 825 9.30 26.57 -10.74
CA ARG A 825 9.87 27.27 -11.88
C ARG A 825 8.76 27.89 -12.72
N LEU A 826 8.84 29.18 -12.97
CA LEU A 826 7.87 29.89 -13.82
C LEU A 826 8.15 29.67 -15.30
N LYS A 827 7.10 29.47 -16.10
CA LYS A 827 7.17 29.27 -17.56
C LYS A 827 6.98 30.57 -18.34
N ARG A 828 6.48 31.62 -17.69
CA ARG A 828 6.22 32.95 -18.27
C ARG A 828 6.35 34.04 -17.21
N ASP A 829 6.44 35.29 -17.67
CA ASP A 829 6.38 36.46 -16.81
C ASP A 829 5.01 36.53 -16.13
N VAL A 830 4.99 36.80 -14.83
CA VAL A 830 3.77 36.87 -14.02
C VAL A 830 3.85 38.00 -13.00
N ASP A 831 2.73 38.69 -12.81
CA ASP A 831 2.54 39.57 -11.66
C ASP A 831 1.82 38.77 -10.57
N VAL A 832 2.58 38.36 -9.55
CA VAL A 832 2.09 37.51 -8.47
C VAL A 832 1.14 38.33 -7.59
N LYS A 833 -0.06 37.82 -7.37
CA LYS A 833 -0.99 38.31 -6.33
C LYS A 833 -0.82 37.49 -5.06
N GLU A 834 -0.84 36.17 -5.20
CA GLU A 834 -0.59 35.25 -4.08
C GLU A 834 -0.04 33.94 -4.63
N LEU A 835 0.84 33.33 -3.84
CA LEU A 835 1.27 31.95 -4.03
C LEU A 835 0.98 31.20 -2.73
N ARG A 836 -0.13 30.47 -2.70
CA ARG A 836 -0.48 29.61 -1.58
C ARG A 836 0.32 28.31 -1.71
N LEU A 837 1.05 27.95 -0.66
CA LEU A 837 1.92 26.78 -0.63
C LEU A 837 1.18 25.56 -0.04
N PHE A 838 0.39 25.79 1.00
CA PHE A 838 -0.34 24.75 1.72
C PHE A 838 -1.68 25.27 2.25
N PHE A 839 -2.66 24.37 2.37
CA PHE A 839 -3.78 24.59 3.29
C PHE A 839 -4.27 23.30 3.95
N ASN A 840 -4.93 23.47 5.09
CA ASN A 840 -5.61 22.41 5.80
C ASN A 840 -7.10 22.73 5.98
N GLY A 841 -7.95 21.88 5.39
CA GLY A 841 -9.40 21.90 5.60
C GLY A 841 -9.81 21.04 6.80
N GLY A 842 -11.06 21.19 7.26
CA GLY A 842 -11.64 20.32 8.29
C GLY A 842 -11.13 20.60 9.71
N TYR A 843 -11.69 21.62 10.35
CA TYR A 843 -11.37 21.97 11.74
C TYR A 843 -11.69 20.81 12.70
N PRO A 844 -10.77 20.43 13.62
CA PRO A 844 -10.99 19.30 14.53
C PRO A 844 -11.88 19.69 15.72
N HIS A 845 -13.18 19.86 15.47
CA HIS A 845 -14.15 20.38 16.45
C HIS A 845 -14.18 19.64 17.79
N ALA A 846 -13.92 18.32 17.81
CA ALA A 846 -13.95 17.51 19.03
C ALA A 846 -12.68 17.63 19.89
N LEU A 847 -11.63 18.27 19.39
CA LEU A 847 -10.31 18.28 20.01
C LEU A 847 -9.92 19.64 20.58
N HIS A 848 -10.68 20.72 20.34
CA HIS A 848 -10.40 22.06 20.88
C HIS A 848 -8.92 22.46 20.72
N PRO A 849 -8.43 22.55 19.48
CA PRO A 849 -7.00 22.63 19.18
C PRO A 849 -6.38 23.95 19.68
N TRP A 850 -5.13 23.87 20.14
CA TRP A 850 -4.28 25.01 20.43
C TRP A 850 -3.19 25.13 19.38
N ALA A 851 -2.86 26.36 18.98
CA ALA A 851 -1.67 26.64 18.20
C ALA A 851 -0.57 27.24 19.08
N VAL A 852 0.67 26.87 18.78
CA VAL A 852 1.89 27.49 19.34
C VAL A 852 2.63 28.10 18.18
N VAL A 853 2.99 29.38 18.25
CA VAL A 853 3.75 30.06 17.19
C VAL A 853 4.99 30.69 17.81
N SER A 854 6.16 30.35 17.28
CA SER A 854 7.45 30.90 17.71
C SER A 854 8.07 31.73 16.61
N ARG A 855 8.33 33.01 16.90
CA ARG A 855 8.95 33.97 15.98
C ARG A 855 10.11 34.68 16.63
N ALA A 856 11.29 34.63 16.01
CA ALA A 856 12.52 35.22 16.56
C ALA A 856 12.75 34.82 18.04
N GLY A 857 12.45 33.56 18.37
CA GLY A 857 12.57 32.99 19.72
C GLY A 857 11.45 33.34 20.72
N LYS A 858 10.46 34.17 20.35
CA LYS A 858 9.29 34.47 21.18
C LYS A 858 8.15 33.52 20.88
N VAL A 859 7.60 32.89 21.91
CA VAL A 859 6.51 31.90 21.81
C VAL A 859 5.16 32.52 22.17
N GLU A 860 4.15 32.27 21.34
CA GLU A 860 2.77 32.68 21.49
C GLU A 860 1.85 31.45 21.53
N PHE A 861 0.90 31.41 22.47
CA PHE A 861 -0.10 30.33 22.61
C PHE A 861 -1.48 30.85 22.23
N ILE A 862 -2.15 30.18 21.30
CA ILE A 862 -3.40 30.63 20.69
C ILE A 862 -4.46 29.53 20.84
N GLU A 863 -5.56 29.83 21.53
CA GLU A 863 -6.74 28.98 21.58
C GLU A 863 -7.57 29.17 20.30
N LEU A 864 -7.56 28.20 19.39
CA LEU A 864 -8.11 28.39 18.04
C LEU A 864 -9.64 28.56 18.02
N ASP A 865 -10.34 28.00 19.01
CA ASP A 865 -11.79 28.18 19.17
C ASP A 865 -12.18 29.64 19.42
N SER A 866 -11.25 30.45 19.95
CA SER A 866 -11.47 31.88 20.22
C SER A 866 -11.25 32.79 18.99
N VAL A 867 -10.73 32.24 17.88
CA VAL A 867 -10.36 33.02 16.70
C VAL A 867 -11.61 33.34 15.85
N THR A 868 -11.99 34.62 15.77
CA THR A 868 -13.17 35.08 15.02
C THR A 868 -12.86 35.60 13.61
N GLY A 869 -11.58 35.67 13.22
CA GLY A 869 -11.11 36.19 11.94
C GLY A 869 -9.91 35.41 11.40
N VAL A 870 -8.94 36.14 10.81
CA VAL A 870 -7.68 35.59 10.30
C VAL A 870 -6.53 36.16 11.09
N LEU A 871 -5.80 35.30 11.81
CA LEU A 871 -4.52 35.66 12.43
C LEU A 871 -3.41 35.44 11.40
N ARG A 872 -2.51 36.41 11.26
CA ARG A 872 -1.42 36.38 10.27
C ARG A 872 -0.08 36.48 10.97
N HIS A 873 0.80 35.54 10.67
CA HIS A 873 2.15 35.50 11.19
C HIS A 873 3.14 35.41 10.03
N ALA A 874 4.03 36.40 9.90
CA ALA A 874 5.22 36.26 9.07
C ALA A 874 6.23 35.37 9.81
N LEU A 875 6.79 34.39 9.11
CA LEU A 875 7.70 33.38 9.63
C LEU A 875 8.98 33.38 8.80
N GLU A 876 10.13 33.53 9.47
CA GLU A 876 11.45 33.45 8.86
C GLU A 876 12.02 32.02 8.93
N PRO A 877 13.02 31.65 8.11
CA PRO A 877 13.76 30.41 8.30
C PRO A 877 14.26 30.25 9.75
N GLY A 878 13.88 29.14 10.41
CA GLY A 878 14.15 28.91 11.83
C GLY A 878 12.95 29.14 12.75
N ASP A 879 11.97 29.94 12.32
CA ASP A 879 10.69 30.06 13.02
C ASP A 879 9.89 28.76 12.89
N TRP A 880 8.99 28.54 13.86
CA TRP A 880 8.20 27.32 13.92
C TRP A 880 6.82 27.58 14.49
N PHE A 881 5.89 26.69 14.17
CA PHE A 881 4.57 26.65 14.78
C PHE A 881 4.16 25.21 15.05
N GLY A 882 3.19 24.98 15.91
CA GLY A 882 2.75 23.63 16.25
C GLY A 882 1.30 23.62 16.72
N PHE A 883 0.74 22.42 16.79
CA PHE A 883 -0.61 22.18 17.27
C PHE A 883 -0.61 21.09 18.34
N PHE A 884 -1.39 21.30 19.40
CA PHE A 884 -1.68 20.30 20.43
C PHE A 884 -3.13 20.39 20.89
N SER A 885 -3.59 19.37 21.61
CA SER A 885 -4.83 19.39 22.38
C SER A 885 -4.55 18.91 23.78
N ARG A 886 -5.42 19.29 24.72
CA ARG A 886 -5.44 18.69 26.06
C ARG A 886 -6.09 17.30 26.09
N SER A 887 -6.71 16.86 24.99
CA SER A 887 -7.25 15.51 24.80
C SER A 887 -6.27 14.62 24.03
N ASP A 888 -6.38 13.29 24.20
CA ASP A 888 -5.60 12.28 23.45
C ASP A 888 -5.71 12.53 21.93
N THR A 889 -4.64 13.02 21.32
CA THR A 889 -4.58 13.32 19.88
C THR A 889 -3.13 13.32 19.40
N ASN A 890 -2.94 13.38 18.08
CA ASN A 890 -1.61 13.64 17.56
C ASN A 890 -1.28 15.13 17.66
N SER A 891 -0.06 15.44 18.09
CA SER A 891 0.47 16.80 18.11
C SER A 891 1.49 16.99 17.00
N ASN A 892 1.70 18.23 16.56
CA ASN A 892 2.54 18.52 15.41
C ASN A 892 3.42 19.73 15.67
N ILE A 893 4.65 19.70 15.17
CA ILE A 893 5.55 20.86 15.08
C ILE A 893 5.90 21.05 13.61
N PHE A 894 5.95 22.27 13.13
CA PHE A 894 6.31 22.68 11.78
C PHE A 894 7.40 23.76 11.86
N THR A 895 8.53 23.54 11.19
CA THR A 895 9.66 24.49 11.17
C THR A 895 9.91 24.98 9.75
N VAL A 896 9.97 26.30 9.55
CA VAL A 896 10.29 26.93 8.26
C VAL A 896 11.79 26.81 7.98
N ARG A 897 12.17 26.39 6.77
CA ARG A 897 13.59 26.04 6.44
C ARG A 897 14.27 26.97 5.45
N ASP A 898 13.63 27.24 4.32
CA ASP A 898 14.33 27.83 3.16
C ASP A 898 13.97 29.31 2.94
N THR A 899 12.68 29.59 2.71
CA THR A 899 12.19 30.92 2.33
C THR A 899 11.16 31.41 3.33
N PRO A 900 11.08 32.73 3.61
CA PRO A 900 10.04 33.29 4.48
C PRO A 900 8.62 32.93 4.01
N MET A 901 7.73 32.72 4.98
CA MET A 901 6.36 32.31 4.75
C MET A 901 5.38 33.12 5.59
N ARG A 902 4.14 33.20 5.12
CA ARG A 902 3.01 33.73 5.87
C ARG A 902 2.12 32.59 6.34
N LEU A 903 1.97 32.44 7.66
CA LEU A 903 0.98 31.56 8.28
C LEU A 903 -0.32 32.33 8.52
N GLU A 904 -1.42 31.80 8.00
CA GLU A 904 -2.78 32.24 8.35
C GLU A 904 -3.49 31.17 9.19
N LEU A 905 -3.99 31.59 10.37
CA LEU A 905 -4.80 30.75 11.27
C LEU A 905 -6.22 31.31 11.36
N ARG A 906 -7.22 30.41 11.33
CA ARG A 906 -8.65 30.77 11.40
C ARG A 906 -9.38 29.84 12.37
N GLY A 907 -10.50 30.32 12.92
CA GLY A 907 -11.30 29.55 13.86
C GLY A 907 -12.27 28.54 13.21
N PRO A 908 -13.13 27.90 14.03
CA PRO A 908 -13.94 26.74 13.64
C PRO A 908 -14.91 26.92 12.46
N LYS A 909 -15.23 28.16 12.08
CA LYS A 909 -16.21 28.46 11.00
C LYS A 909 -15.56 28.56 9.61
N ALA A 910 -14.23 28.51 9.51
CA ALA A 910 -13.53 28.66 8.25
C ALA A 910 -13.48 27.34 7.47
N SER A 911 -13.54 27.41 6.14
CA SER A 911 -13.39 26.24 5.25
C SER A 911 -11.97 25.68 5.25
N ALA A 912 -10.98 26.54 5.49
CA ALA A 912 -9.59 26.20 5.75
C ALA A 912 -9.16 26.93 7.03
N TRP A 913 -8.49 26.25 7.95
CA TRP A 913 -8.15 26.82 9.26
C TRP A 913 -6.63 27.04 9.46
N VAL A 914 -5.81 26.41 8.60
CA VAL A 914 -4.37 26.68 8.46
C VAL A 914 -4.06 26.89 6.99
N GLU A 915 -3.43 28.00 6.65
CA GLU A 915 -2.90 28.26 5.30
C GLU A 915 -1.47 28.79 5.37
N LEU A 916 -0.63 28.41 4.41
CA LEU A 916 0.72 28.93 4.24
C LEU A 916 0.85 29.59 2.87
N PHE A 917 1.42 30.78 2.84
CA PHE A 917 1.69 31.54 1.62
C PHE A 917 3.17 31.89 1.51
N ALA A 918 3.66 32.01 0.29
CA ALA A 918 4.92 32.69 0.03
C ALA A 918 4.76 34.20 0.17
N GLU A 919 5.80 34.88 0.65
CA GLU A 919 5.84 36.35 0.77
C GLU A 919 6.20 37.02 -0.57
N LEU A 920 5.30 36.91 -1.55
CA LEU A 920 5.47 37.39 -2.93
C LEU A 920 4.38 38.35 -3.42
N ASP A 921 3.47 38.78 -2.54
CA ASP A 921 2.33 39.62 -2.94
C ASP A 921 2.80 40.90 -3.64
N GLY A 922 2.27 41.12 -4.84
CA GLY A 922 2.55 42.30 -5.67
C GLY A 922 3.85 42.25 -6.45
N GLN A 923 4.67 41.19 -6.32
CA GLN A 923 5.94 41.07 -7.02
C GLN A 923 5.77 40.66 -8.49
N HIS A 924 6.62 41.22 -9.35
CA HIS A 924 6.76 40.79 -10.73
C HIS A 924 7.86 39.74 -10.82
N MET A 925 7.57 38.59 -11.43
CA MET A 925 8.53 37.50 -11.59
C MET A 925 8.68 37.15 -13.07
N ALA A 926 9.94 37.06 -13.52
CA ALA A 926 10.26 36.73 -14.91
C ALA A 926 10.09 35.24 -15.20
N ALA A 927 9.87 34.90 -16.47
CA ALA A 927 9.96 33.53 -16.98
C ALA A 927 11.31 32.90 -16.62
N GLY A 928 11.26 31.65 -16.16
CA GLY A 928 12.44 30.91 -15.70
C GLY A 928 12.88 31.24 -14.28
N ALA A 929 12.23 32.18 -13.58
CA ALA A 929 12.52 32.40 -12.16
C ALA A 929 12.19 31.13 -11.34
N GLU A 930 13.11 30.79 -10.44
CA GLU A 930 13.04 29.61 -9.58
C GLU A 930 12.85 30.03 -8.12
N MET A 931 12.05 29.26 -7.38
CA MET A 931 11.79 29.47 -5.96
C MET A 931 11.85 28.13 -5.23
N THR A 932 12.33 28.16 -3.98
CA THR A 932 12.39 26.98 -3.13
C THR A 932 11.67 27.25 -1.81
N TYR A 933 10.80 26.33 -1.41
CA TYR A 933 10.10 26.37 -0.13
C TYR A 933 10.29 25.03 0.57
N GLY A 934 10.73 25.07 1.82
CA GLY A 934 10.90 23.87 2.63
C GLY A 934 10.39 24.07 4.04
N MET A 935 9.82 23.01 4.59
CA MET A 935 9.49 22.93 6.01
C MET A 935 9.70 21.51 6.53
N ALA A 936 10.13 21.43 7.77
CA ALA A 936 10.25 20.18 8.51
C ALA A 936 9.07 20.06 9.47
N THR A 937 8.63 18.85 9.74
CA THR A 937 7.58 18.55 10.70
C THR A 937 7.95 17.39 11.61
N MET A 938 7.51 17.48 12.85
CA MET A 938 7.52 16.39 13.82
C MET A 938 6.08 16.06 14.18
N THR A 939 5.63 14.87 13.78
CA THR A 939 4.29 14.37 14.15
C THR A 939 4.43 13.47 15.37
N PHE A 940 3.84 13.87 16.48
CA PHE A 940 3.74 13.05 17.68
C PHE A 940 2.45 12.25 17.56
N PRO A 941 2.53 10.93 17.32
CA PRO A 941 1.34 10.11 17.36
C PRO A 941 0.76 10.11 18.78
N VAL A 942 -0.52 9.77 18.90
CA VAL A 942 -1.25 9.76 20.16
C VAL A 942 -0.62 8.91 21.29
N ASP A 943 0.21 7.93 20.97
CA ASP A 943 0.98 7.12 21.93
C ASP A 943 2.32 7.76 22.35
N ALA A 944 2.68 8.88 21.71
CA ALA A 944 3.73 9.81 22.10
C ALA A 944 3.11 11.14 22.57
N GLU A 945 2.31 11.08 23.64
CA GLU A 945 1.44 12.17 24.08
C GLU A 945 2.18 13.51 24.32
N ILE A 946 1.66 14.56 23.67
CA ILE A 946 2.05 15.96 23.90
C ILE A 946 0.76 16.77 24.08
N ASN A 947 0.46 17.18 25.31
CA ASN A 947 -0.81 17.78 25.71
C ASN A 947 -0.69 19.24 26.20
N SER A 948 0.53 19.81 26.16
CA SER A 948 0.78 21.20 26.50
C SER A 948 1.71 21.88 25.50
N GLY A 949 1.61 23.21 25.41
CA GLY A 949 2.46 23.99 24.53
C GLY A 949 3.92 24.02 25.02
N GLU A 950 4.17 23.97 26.32
CA GLU A 950 5.51 23.91 26.92
C GLU A 950 6.23 22.59 26.57
N GLN A 951 5.47 21.49 26.47
CA GLN A 951 6.00 20.22 25.98
C GLN A 951 6.45 20.34 24.51
N LEU A 952 5.68 21.02 23.65
CA LEU A 952 6.13 21.30 22.27
C LEU A 952 7.41 22.15 22.26
N VAL A 953 7.45 23.23 23.04
CA VAL A 953 8.61 24.14 23.11
C VAL A 953 9.89 23.38 23.51
N SER A 954 9.81 22.56 24.56
CA SER A 954 10.96 21.78 25.03
C SER A 954 11.45 20.75 23.99
N ARG A 955 10.55 20.21 23.17
CA ARG A 955 10.90 19.26 22.09
C ARG A 955 11.62 19.97 20.96
N VAL A 956 11.19 21.19 20.61
CA VAL A 956 11.92 22.04 19.66
C VAL A 956 13.30 22.41 20.20
N GLN A 957 13.40 22.80 21.48
CA GLN A 957 14.68 23.15 22.10
C GLN A 957 15.65 21.97 22.07
N TYR A 958 15.19 20.76 22.42
CA TYR A 958 16.02 19.56 22.33
C TYR A 958 16.41 19.24 20.89
N LEU A 959 15.49 19.33 19.93
CA LEU A 959 15.80 19.12 18.50
C LEU A 959 16.85 20.10 17.97
N GLN A 960 16.78 21.37 18.37
CA GLN A 960 17.76 22.38 17.98
C GLN A 960 19.15 22.11 18.57
N ARG A 961 19.22 21.57 19.79
CA ARG A 961 20.46 21.27 20.49
C ARG A 961 20.32 20.04 21.39
N PRO A 962 20.45 18.82 20.83
CA PRO A 962 20.35 17.61 21.64
C PRO A 962 21.45 17.58 22.70
N ALA A 963 21.08 17.29 23.94
CA ALA A 963 22.01 17.32 25.06
C ALA A 963 23.08 16.22 24.90
N GLY A 964 24.35 16.59 25.07
CA GLY A 964 25.46 15.63 24.98
C GLY A 964 25.76 15.08 23.58
N LEU A 965 25.13 15.62 22.53
CA LEU A 965 25.43 15.23 21.15
C LEU A 965 26.88 15.58 20.79
N ASP A 966 27.65 14.55 20.46
CA ASP A 966 28.97 14.64 19.86
C ASP A 966 28.92 14.09 18.44
N VAL A 967 29.43 14.86 17.49
CA VAL A 967 29.51 14.48 16.09
C VAL A 967 30.93 14.74 15.62
N SER A 968 31.61 13.68 15.20
CA SER A 968 32.96 13.74 14.67
C SER A 968 32.98 13.43 13.17
N VAL A 969 34.03 13.91 12.50
CA VAL A 969 34.25 13.70 11.05
C VAL A 969 33.13 14.29 10.16
N ALA A 970 32.39 15.27 10.68
CA ALA A 970 31.38 15.99 9.91
C ALA A 970 31.18 17.41 10.45
N ARG A 971 30.70 18.29 9.59
CA ARG A 971 30.37 19.68 9.94
C ARG A 971 28.87 19.89 9.92
N ARG A 972 28.31 20.37 11.03
CA ARG A 972 26.89 20.75 11.12
C ARG A 972 26.57 21.87 10.13
N LEU A 973 25.48 21.70 9.38
CA LEU A 973 24.94 22.70 8.48
C LEU A 973 23.81 23.48 9.17
N ALA A 974 23.63 24.75 8.77
CA ALA A 974 22.51 25.54 9.23
C ALA A 974 21.23 25.04 8.52
N SER A 975 20.45 24.22 9.22
CA SER A 975 19.22 23.62 8.69
C SER A 975 18.18 23.55 9.80
N PRO A 976 17.16 24.41 9.78
CA PRO A 976 16.09 24.36 10.77
C PRO A 976 15.32 23.03 10.72
N GLY A 977 14.97 22.50 11.90
CA GLY A 977 14.11 21.32 12.05
C GLY A 977 14.71 19.96 11.64
N VAL A 978 15.88 19.94 11.00
CA VAL A 978 16.60 18.72 10.61
C VAL A 978 18.05 18.82 11.06
N LEU A 979 18.64 17.72 11.52
CA LEU A 979 20.04 17.67 11.92
C LEU A 979 20.92 17.39 10.69
N ASP A 980 21.18 18.42 9.90
CA ASP A 980 21.99 18.32 8.67
C ASP A 980 23.49 18.41 8.94
N TYR A 981 24.26 17.54 8.27
CA TYR A 981 25.71 17.52 8.32
C TYR A 981 26.32 17.36 6.93
N ALA A 982 27.43 18.04 6.66
CA ALA A 982 28.33 17.73 5.56
C ALA A 982 29.43 16.80 6.08
N THR A 983 29.63 15.66 5.43
CA THR A 983 30.62 14.66 5.86
C THR A 983 32.02 14.97 5.35
N ASP A 984 33.03 14.67 6.15
CA ASP A 984 34.43 14.62 5.70
C ASP A 984 34.77 13.16 5.32
N ASP A 985 35.43 12.95 4.18
CA ASP A 985 35.74 11.61 3.62
C ASP A 985 34.51 10.68 3.56
N HIS A 986 33.33 11.24 3.24
CA HIS A 986 32.07 10.50 3.06
C HIS A 986 31.61 9.67 4.28
N LYS A 987 31.94 10.08 5.51
CA LYS A 987 31.45 9.44 6.73
C LYS A 987 31.11 10.42 7.84
N ILE A 988 30.39 9.94 8.84
CA ILE A 988 30.05 10.65 10.07
C ILE A 988 30.09 9.65 11.22
N GLU A 989 30.48 10.10 12.40
CA GLU A 989 30.33 9.34 13.64
C GLU A 989 29.59 10.18 14.68
N ILE A 990 28.57 9.59 15.30
CA ILE A 990 27.63 10.25 16.20
C ILE A 990 27.66 9.50 17.53
N GLN A 991 27.83 10.25 18.61
CA GLN A 991 27.60 9.79 19.98
C GLN A 991 26.52 10.65 20.62
N LEU A 992 25.50 10.02 21.16
CA LEU A 992 24.38 10.69 21.81
C LEU A 992 23.99 9.93 23.08
N PRO A 993 24.22 10.48 24.28
CA PRO A 993 23.74 9.90 25.51
C PRO A 993 22.22 10.05 25.62
N LYS A 994 21.61 9.20 26.44
CA LYS A 994 20.21 9.31 26.81
C LYS A 994 19.95 10.65 27.54
N PRO A 995 18.88 11.37 27.19
CA PRO A 995 18.52 12.60 27.88
C PRO A 995 17.95 12.30 29.28
N ASP A 996 18.16 13.24 30.22
CA ASP A 996 17.64 13.13 31.59
C ASP A 996 16.10 13.06 31.64
N SER A 997 15.44 13.66 30.65
CA SER A 997 13.99 13.66 30.49
C SER A 997 13.59 13.05 29.17
N GLN A 998 12.52 12.25 29.19
CA GLN A 998 12.01 11.62 27.98
C GLN A 998 11.60 12.66 26.92
N THR A 999 12.15 12.52 25.71
CA THR A 999 11.92 13.46 24.61
C THR A 999 10.75 13.07 23.74
N LEU A 1000 10.51 11.76 23.60
CA LEU A 1000 9.58 11.16 22.63
C LEU A 1000 9.91 11.56 21.18
N LEU A 1001 11.19 11.79 20.88
CA LEU A 1001 11.64 12.18 19.54
C LEU A 1001 12.29 11.01 18.82
N THR A 1002 12.15 11.01 17.50
CA THR A 1002 13.13 10.41 16.59
C THR A 1002 13.92 11.57 16.00
N LEU A 1003 15.24 11.60 16.17
CA LEU A 1003 16.09 12.67 15.66
C LEU A 1003 16.40 12.44 14.17
N PRO A 1004 16.06 13.37 13.27
CA PRO A 1004 16.25 13.23 11.83
C PRO A 1004 17.64 13.70 11.42
N PHE A 1005 18.65 12.83 11.53
CA PHE A 1005 19.95 13.14 10.96
C PHE A 1005 19.92 12.95 9.45
N ARG A 1006 20.54 13.89 8.74
CA ARG A 1006 20.74 13.84 7.29
C ARG A 1006 22.17 14.26 6.98
N CYS A 1007 22.88 13.39 6.26
CA CYS A 1007 24.29 13.60 5.97
C CYS A 1007 24.49 13.71 4.47
N ALA A 1008 25.01 14.83 4.01
CA ALA A 1008 25.28 15.10 2.60
C ALA A 1008 26.71 14.77 2.21
N GLY A 1009 26.94 14.60 0.91
CA GLY A 1009 28.27 14.38 0.34
C GLY A 1009 28.55 12.93 0.01
N MET A 1010 27.54 12.08 -0.15
CA MET A 1010 27.72 10.67 -0.54
C MET A 1010 27.81 10.53 -2.06
N ASN A 1011 28.65 9.60 -2.52
CA ASN A 1011 28.66 9.14 -3.91
C ASN A 1011 27.57 8.08 -4.13
N ARG A 1012 26.59 8.38 -4.99
CA ARG A 1012 25.45 7.51 -5.29
C ARG A 1012 25.82 6.15 -5.92
N ARG A 1013 27.05 6.01 -6.44
CA ARG A 1013 27.55 4.76 -7.02
C ARG A 1013 28.17 3.83 -5.97
N TRP A 1014 28.36 4.29 -4.74
CA TRP A 1014 28.95 3.51 -3.66
C TRP A 1014 27.89 3.13 -2.62
N SER A 1015 28.03 1.96 -2.01
CA SER A 1015 27.15 1.55 -0.92
C SER A 1015 27.34 2.45 0.30
N ALA A 1016 26.25 2.82 0.96
CA ALA A 1016 26.29 3.42 2.28
C ALA A 1016 25.76 2.42 3.33
N GLY A 1017 26.16 2.60 4.58
CA GLY A 1017 25.70 1.79 5.70
C GLY A 1017 25.72 2.55 7.02
N LEU A 1018 24.98 2.02 7.98
CA LEU A 1018 24.92 2.45 9.37
C LEU A 1018 25.51 1.34 10.24
N TRP A 1019 26.61 1.65 10.91
CA TRP A 1019 27.24 0.82 11.92
C TRP A 1019 26.85 1.31 13.32
N LEU A 1020 26.03 0.53 14.01
CA LEU A 1020 25.68 0.70 15.41
C LEU A 1020 26.74 0.00 16.27
N ARG A 1021 27.73 0.74 16.75
CA ARG A 1021 28.71 0.24 17.73
C ARG A 1021 28.01 -0.10 19.04
N LYS A 1022 27.11 0.77 19.47
CA LYS A 1022 26.27 0.60 20.65
C LYS A 1022 24.98 1.40 20.52
N GLY A 1023 23.85 0.82 20.87
CA GLY A 1023 22.60 1.55 21.02
C GLY A 1023 21.40 0.63 21.12
N TYR A 1024 20.30 1.01 20.49
CA TYR A 1024 19.05 0.26 20.59
C TYR A 1024 18.89 -0.73 19.43
N VAL A 1025 18.44 -1.93 19.78
CA VAL A 1025 17.75 -2.88 18.90
C VAL A 1025 16.63 -3.50 19.71
N LEU A 1026 15.57 -3.99 19.04
CA LEU A 1026 14.52 -4.71 19.76
C LEU A 1026 15.13 -5.93 20.47
N GLY A 1027 14.96 -6.03 21.79
CA GLY A 1027 15.72 -6.95 22.65
C GLY A 1027 15.69 -8.44 22.28
N HIS A 1028 14.79 -8.86 21.39
CA HIS A 1028 14.84 -10.20 20.78
C HIS A 1028 16.09 -10.43 19.92
N TYR A 1029 16.68 -9.36 19.37
CA TYR A 1029 17.81 -9.40 18.46
C TYR A 1029 19.18 -9.16 19.14
N GLY A 1030 19.17 -8.84 20.43
CA GLY A 1030 20.36 -8.76 21.28
C GLY A 1030 20.46 -7.46 22.06
N ASP A 1031 21.69 -7.09 22.41
CA ASP A 1031 22.03 -5.97 23.29
C ASP A 1031 22.36 -4.65 22.57
N GLY A 1032 22.21 -4.64 21.24
CA GLY A 1032 22.44 -3.45 20.41
C GLY A 1032 23.91 -3.09 20.21
N GLN A 1033 24.83 -4.04 20.40
CA GLN A 1033 26.24 -3.87 20.05
C GLN A 1033 26.56 -4.43 18.66
N ASP A 1034 27.48 -3.76 17.98
CA ASP A 1034 28.10 -4.19 16.73
C ASP A 1034 27.09 -4.64 15.65
N ARG A 1035 26.16 -3.75 15.30
CA ARG A 1035 25.13 -4.01 14.28
C ARG A 1035 25.32 -3.18 13.03
N TYR A 1036 25.03 -3.78 11.88
CA TYR A 1036 25.11 -3.09 10.61
C TYR A 1036 23.78 -3.19 9.86
N ARG A 1037 23.40 -2.10 9.20
CA ARG A 1037 22.39 -2.11 8.15
C ARG A 1037 22.81 -1.24 6.98
N PRO A 1038 22.42 -1.55 5.73
CA PRO A 1038 22.70 -0.67 4.61
C PRO A 1038 21.87 0.63 4.73
N LEU A 1039 22.30 1.66 4.01
CA LEU A 1039 21.56 2.89 3.83
C LEU A 1039 21.33 3.16 2.34
N GLY A 1040 20.14 3.67 2.04
CA GLY A 1040 19.77 4.30 0.78
C GLY A 1040 20.42 5.67 0.64
N ILE A 1041 20.64 6.08 -0.60
CA ILE A 1041 21.20 7.40 -0.93
C ILE A 1041 20.22 8.08 -1.88
N ASP A 1042 19.80 9.30 -1.55
CA ASP A 1042 18.89 10.07 -2.40
C ASP A 1042 19.59 10.63 -3.66
N LEU A 1043 18.84 11.31 -4.53
CA LEU A 1043 19.38 11.87 -5.78
C LEU A 1043 20.42 12.97 -5.54
N ASP A 1044 20.41 13.59 -4.36
CA ASP A 1044 21.30 14.69 -3.97
C ASP A 1044 22.54 14.18 -3.19
N GLY A 1045 22.74 12.86 -3.09
CA GLY A 1045 23.87 12.27 -2.40
C GLY A 1045 23.78 12.38 -0.87
N ARG A 1046 22.58 12.19 -0.30
CA ARG A 1046 22.35 12.22 1.15
C ARG A 1046 21.90 10.87 1.69
N ILE A 1047 22.32 10.59 2.91
CA ILE A 1047 21.87 9.44 3.73
C ILE A 1047 21.10 9.95 4.96
N TYR A 1048 20.27 9.07 5.51
CA TYR A 1048 19.28 9.40 6.54
C TYR A 1048 19.43 8.45 7.73
N VAL A 1049 19.64 9.01 8.92
CA VAL A 1049 19.91 8.22 10.13
C VAL A 1049 18.92 8.64 11.23
N PRO A 1050 17.81 7.92 11.44
CA PRO A 1050 16.96 8.15 12.59
C PRO A 1050 17.67 7.67 13.87
N ILE A 1051 17.53 8.43 14.95
CA ILE A 1051 18.01 8.02 16.29
C ILE A 1051 16.91 8.33 17.30
N ALA A 1052 16.47 7.33 18.07
CA ALA A 1052 15.52 7.51 19.16
C ALA A 1052 16.26 7.62 20.51
N PRO A 1053 16.64 8.84 20.96
CA PRO A 1053 17.54 9.06 22.10
C PRO A 1053 17.07 8.45 23.43
N ASP A 1054 15.77 8.18 23.58
CA ASP A 1054 15.19 7.66 24.82
C ASP A 1054 15.40 6.14 24.99
N LEU A 1055 15.77 5.42 23.93
CA LEU A 1055 15.72 3.95 23.89
C LEU A 1055 17.02 3.26 24.31
N ALA A 1056 18.17 3.94 24.32
CA ALA A 1056 19.44 3.40 24.79
C ALA A 1056 20.18 4.41 25.68
N GLU A 1057 20.97 3.92 26.62
CA GLU A 1057 21.80 4.77 27.49
C GLU A 1057 22.81 5.61 26.68
N ILE A 1058 23.28 5.06 25.56
CA ILE A 1058 24.07 5.78 24.55
C ILE A 1058 23.78 5.20 23.18
N HIS A 1059 23.63 6.08 22.19
CA HIS A 1059 23.74 5.73 20.78
C HIS A 1059 25.11 6.13 20.28
N HIS A 1060 25.89 5.17 19.81
CA HIS A 1060 27.18 5.35 19.16
C HIS A 1060 27.12 4.70 17.78
N VAL A 1061 27.02 5.54 16.75
CA VAL A 1061 26.85 5.09 15.36
C VAL A 1061 27.89 5.73 14.45
N ALA A 1062 28.33 4.98 13.44
CA ALA A 1062 29.05 5.51 12.28
C ALA A 1062 28.24 5.28 11.02
N ALA A 1063 28.12 6.28 10.16
CA ALA A 1063 27.34 6.18 8.92
C ALA A 1063 28.13 6.76 7.74
N GLY A 1064 27.88 6.25 6.53
CA GLY A 1064 28.56 6.71 5.31
C GLY A 1064 28.97 5.54 4.42
N HIS A 1065 29.97 5.77 3.57
CA HIS A 1065 30.54 4.73 2.72
C HIS A 1065 31.52 3.85 3.49
N PRO A 1066 31.28 2.53 3.66
CA PRO A 1066 32.23 1.65 4.31
C PRO A 1066 33.54 1.48 3.54
N VAL A 1067 33.47 1.59 2.22
CA VAL A 1067 34.59 1.51 1.28
C VAL A 1067 34.48 2.68 0.31
N VAL A 1068 35.58 3.39 0.08
CA VAL A 1068 35.64 4.55 -0.82
C VAL A 1068 36.74 4.35 -1.86
N ALA A 1069 36.68 5.15 -2.93
CA ALA A 1069 37.77 5.31 -3.87
C ALA A 1069 38.35 6.73 -3.83
N ASP A 1070 39.55 6.91 -4.38
CA ASP A 1070 40.07 8.23 -4.72
C ASP A 1070 39.28 8.92 -5.86
N GLU A 1071 39.69 10.13 -6.23
CA GLU A 1071 39.02 10.93 -7.27
C GLU A 1071 38.88 10.19 -8.61
N ALA A 1072 39.86 9.36 -8.97
CA ALA A 1072 39.81 8.57 -10.20
C ALA A 1072 38.70 7.50 -10.18
N GLY A 1073 38.30 7.04 -8.99
CA GLY A 1073 37.27 6.02 -8.80
C GLY A 1073 35.85 6.54 -8.59
N GLN A 1074 35.59 7.85 -8.69
CA GLN A 1074 34.26 8.44 -8.44
C GLN A 1074 33.17 7.89 -9.36
N GLU A 1075 33.53 7.44 -10.56
CA GLU A 1075 32.60 6.87 -11.53
C GLU A 1075 32.39 5.34 -11.34
N LEU A 1076 33.16 4.69 -10.47
CA LEU A 1076 33.03 3.25 -10.20
C LEU A 1076 31.82 2.96 -9.31
N PHE A 1077 31.17 1.84 -9.54
CA PHE A 1077 30.20 1.30 -8.59
C PHE A 1077 30.90 0.44 -7.54
N ILE A 1078 30.70 0.75 -6.26
CA ILE A 1078 31.27 -0.02 -5.13
C ILE A 1078 30.14 -0.60 -4.29
N GLN A 1079 30.03 -1.93 -4.26
CA GLN A 1079 29.06 -2.64 -3.44
C GLN A 1079 29.72 -3.14 -2.16
N VAL A 1080 29.09 -2.88 -1.00
CA VAL A 1080 29.44 -3.50 0.28
C VAL A 1080 28.19 -4.14 0.85
N THR A 1081 28.24 -5.47 1.04
CA THR A 1081 27.11 -6.24 1.56
C THR A 1081 27.59 -7.11 2.72
N GLN A 1082 26.95 -6.99 3.88
CA GLN A 1082 27.20 -7.91 4.99
C GLN A 1082 26.52 -9.25 4.69
N VAL A 1083 27.27 -10.35 4.82
CA VAL A 1083 26.81 -11.71 4.53
C VAL A 1083 26.44 -12.47 5.81
N SER A 1084 27.15 -12.20 6.92
CA SER A 1084 26.84 -12.74 8.25
C SER A 1084 27.30 -11.79 9.36
N GLY A 1085 26.87 -12.08 10.59
CA GLY A 1085 27.30 -11.40 11.81
C GLY A 1085 26.34 -10.33 12.31
N GLY A 1086 26.64 -9.79 13.48
CA GLY A 1086 25.79 -8.87 14.24
C GLY A 1086 24.92 -9.59 15.26
N THR A 1087 24.26 -10.69 14.89
CA THR A 1087 23.32 -11.39 15.78
C THR A 1087 23.81 -12.79 16.17
N GLY A 1088 23.41 -13.24 17.36
CA GLY A 1088 23.68 -14.61 17.82
C GLY A 1088 25.17 -14.96 17.97
N GLY A 1089 26.04 -13.95 18.08
CA GLY A 1089 27.50 -14.12 18.22
C GLY A 1089 28.21 -14.61 16.95
N GLN A 1090 27.55 -14.59 15.78
CA GLN A 1090 28.20 -14.96 14.52
C GLN A 1090 29.25 -13.91 14.11
N PRO A 1091 30.40 -14.32 13.54
CA PRO A 1091 31.38 -13.38 13.05
C PRO A 1091 30.85 -12.58 11.86
N HIS A 1092 31.28 -11.33 11.79
CA HIS A 1092 31.00 -10.45 10.66
C HIS A 1092 31.75 -10.92 9.41
N THR A 1093 31.02 -11.13 8.32
CA THR A 1093 31.60 -11.42 7.00
C THR A 1093 30.99 -10.51 5.94
N TRP A 1094 31.81 -10.17 4.95
CA TRP A 1094 31.50 -9.12 3.98
C TRP A 1094 31.74 -9.59 2.54
N HIS A 1095 30.94 -9.03 1.64
CA HIS A 1095 31.15 -9.06 0.19
C HIS A 1095 31.42 -7.64 -0.28
N VAL A 1096 32.58 -7.42 -0.91
CA VAL A 1096 32.93 -6.14 -1.55
C VAL A 1096 33.19 -6.38 -3.02
N SER A 1097 32.46 -5.69 -3.89
CA SER A 1097 32.71 -5.73 -5.34
C SER A 1097 32.70 -4.37 -5.99
N VAL A 1098 33.45 -4.24 -7.08
CA VAL A 1098 33.60 -3.01 -7.86
C VAL A 1098 33.20 -3.28 -9.31
N ASN A 1099 32.42 -2.37 -9.90
CA ASN A 1099 32.07 -2.40 -11.32
C ASN A 1099 32.48 -1.10 -12.01
N ASN A 1100 33.19 -1.20 -13.14
CA ASN A 1100 33.52 -0.05 -13.98
C ASN A 1100 32.46 0.10 -15.09
N PRO A 1101 31.58 1.12 -15.04
CA PRO A 1101 30.56 1.29 -16.06
C PRO A 1101 31.05 2.01 -17.33
N LEU A 1102 32.28 2.50 -17.35
CA LEU A 1102 32.78 3.34 -18.44
C LEU A 1102 33.31 2.51 -19.62
N ASP A 1103 33.49 3.18 -20.76
CA ASP A 1103 34.14 2.62 -21.96
C ASP A 1103 35.67 2.72 -21.93
N ARG A 1104 36.24 3.12 -20.78
CA ARG A 1104 37.68 3.27 -20.58
C ARG A 1104 38.13 2.57 -19.31
N PRO A 1105 39.38 2.07 -19.25
CA PRO A 1105 39.96 1.59 -18.00
C PRO A 1105 39.98 2.71 -16.95
N VAL A 1106 39.76 2.33 -15.69
CA VAL A 1106 39.85 3.24 -14.53
C VAL A 1106 40.87 2.67 -13.55
N THR A 1107 41.89 3.45 -13.22
CA THR A 1107 42.86 3.13 -12.17
C THR A 1107 42.52 3.95 -10.94
N ALA A 1108 42.15 3.29 -9.85
CA ALA A 1108 41.71 3.94 -8.63
C ALA A 1108 42.25 3.23 -7.39
N THR A 1109 42.47 3.98 -6.32
CA THR A 1109 42.83 3.46 -5.00
C THR A 1109 41.56 3.22 -4.19
N ILE A 1110 41.31 1.96 -3.85
CA ILE A 1110 40.16 1.55 -3.03
C ILE A 1110 40.63 1.29 -1.61
N LYS A 1111 39.93 1.83 -0.62
CA LYS A 1111 40.24 1.63 0.81
C LYS A 1111 38.98 1.46 1.64
N GLN A 1112 39.10 0.76 2.77
CA GLN A 1112 38.11 0.83 3.84
C GLN A 1112 38.08 2.24 4.46
N ASN A 1113 36.90 2.71 4.81
CA ASN A 1113 36.67 4.03 5.37
C ASN A 1113 35.95 4.02 6.72
N ILE A 1114 35.02 3.08 6.91
CA ILE A 1114 34.41 2.80 8.22
C ILE A 1114 35.07 1.55 8.80
N ASP A 1115 35.54 1.63 10.04
CA ASP A 1115 36.09 0.50 10.77
C ASP A 1115 34.96 -0.47 11.14
N LEU A 1116 34.81 -1.53 10.33
CA LEU A 1116 33.78 -2.55 10.44
C LEU A 1116 34.44 -3.87 10.83
N PRO A 1117 33.97 -4.57 11.88
CA PRO A 1117 34.53 -5.85 12.28
C PRO A 1117 34.55 -6.85 11.12
N GLY A 1118 35.66 -7.54 10.93
CA GLY A 1118 35.83 -8.57 9.89
C GLY A 1118 35.97 -8.04 8.46
N LEU A 1119 35.79 -6.72 8.22
CA LEU A 1119 36.20 -6.09 6.96
C LEU A 1119 37.64 -5.62 7.16
N ASN A 1120 38.59 -6.30 6.52
CA ASN A 1120 40.02 -5.97 6.57
C ASN A 1120 40.48 -5.63 5.14
N LEU A 1121 40.11 -4.46 4.62
CA LEU A 1121 40.44 -4.04 3.26
C LEU A 1121 41.50 -2.94 3.26
N GLU A 1122 42.76 -3.35 3.14
CA GLU A 1122 43.90 -2.44 2.99
C GLU A 1122 43.79 -1.58 1.72
N PRO A 1123 44.26 -0.32 1.74
CA PRO A 1123 44.33 0.53 0.56
C PRO A 1123 45.08 -0.17 -0.58
N GLN A 1124 44.46 -0.25 -1.75
CA GLN A 1124 45.05 -0.87 -2.93
C GLN A 1124 44.68 -0.12 -4.20
N THR A 1125 45.66 0.14 -5.05
CA THR A 1125 45.45 0.75 -6.37
C THR A 1125 45.26 -0.33 -7.41
N LEU A 1126 44.11 -0.30 -8.09
CA LEU A 1126 43.69 -1.32 -9.06
C LEU A 1126 43.24 -0.66 -10.35
N THR A 1127 43.54 -1.30 -11.48
CA THR A 1127 42.95 -0.93 -12.79
C THR A 1127 41.77 -1.84 -13.09
N PHE A 1128 40.62 -1.23 -13.37
CA PHE A 1128 39.38 -1.90 -13.76
C PHE A 1128 39.10 -1.68 -15.25
N GLN A 1129 38.95 -2.75 -16.02
CA GLN A 1129 38.64 -2.68 -17.45
C GLN A 1129 37.19 -2.23 -17.70
N PRO A 1130 36.85 -1.73 -18.91
CA PRO A 1130 35.48 -1.39 -19.27
C PRO A 1130 34.50 -2.53 -18.97
N GLY A 1131 33.43 -2.24 -18.22
CA GLY A 1131 32.42 -3.22 -17.83
C GLY A 1131 32.88 -4.30 -16.84
N GLU A 1132 34.11 -4.24 -16.33
CA GLU A 1132 34.64 -5.25 -15.41
C GLU A 1132 33.84 -5.27 -14.11
N TYR A 1133 33.57 -6.46 -13.57
CA TYR A 1133 33.04 -6.68 -12.23
C TYR A 1133 34.04 -7.52 -11.43
N ARG A 1134 34.68 -6.91 -10.41
CA ARG A 1134 35.73 -7.54 -9.61
C ARG A 1134 35.28 -7.64 -8.15
N ILE A 1135 35.45 -8.82 -7.54
CA ILE A 1135 35.21 -9.03 -6.11
C ILE A 1135 36.54 -8.83 -5.37
N LEU A 1136 36.56 -7.93 -4.39
CA LEU A 1136 37.74 -7.60 -3.58
C LEU A 1136 37.75 -8.33 -2.23
N VAL A 1137 36.56 -8.52 -1.63
CA VAL A 1137 36.38 -9.23 -0.35
C VAL A 1137 35.18 -10.16 -0.49
N GLY A 1138 35.28 -11.37 0.07
CA GLY A 1138 34.27 -12.43 -0.04
C GLY A 1138 34.75 -13.59 -0.92
N ARG A 1139 34.03 -14.72 -0.89
CA ARG A 1139 34.33 -15.84 -1.78
C ARG A 1139 34.02 -15.41 -3.22
N PRO A 1140 34.92 -15.64 -4.20
CA PRO A 1140 34.54 -15.56 -5.60
C PRO A 1140 33.32 -16.44 -5.79
N SER A 1141 32.24 -15.91 -6.37
CA SER A 1141 31.13 -16.76 -6.81
C SER A 1141 31.75 -17.81 -7.72
N ARG A 1142 31.72 -19.10 -7.34
CA ARG A 1142 32.10 -20.19 -8.24
C ARG A 1142 31.09 -20.22 -9.39
N VAL A 1143 31.34 -19.42 -10.41
CA VAL A 1143 30.83 -19.61 -11.77
C VAL A 1143 32.06 -20.02 -12.57
N ALA A 1144 31.95 -21.16 -13.22
CA ALA A 1144 33.02 -21.83 -13.94
C ALA A 1144 33.84 -20.85 -14.80
N ARG A 1145 35.16 -20.81 -14.58
CA ARG A 1145 36.09 -20.58 -15.67
C ARG A 1145 35.88 -21.73 -16.65
N ALA A 1146 35.06 -21.51 -17.66
CA ALA A 1146 35.23 -22.18 -18.93
C ALA A 1146 36.25 -21.32 -19.70
N GLU A 1147 37.53 -21.58 -19.44
CA GLU A 1147 38.56 -21.46 -20.48
C GLU A 1147 38.54 -22.77 -21.28
#